data_AF-A0A0E3QGN6-F1
#
_entry.id   AF-A0A0E3QGN6-F1
#
_cell.length_a   1.000
_cell.length_b   1.000
_cell.length_c   1.000
_cell.angle_alpha   90.00
_cell.angle_beta   90.00
_cell.angle_gamma   90.00
#
_symmetry.space_group_name_H-M   'P 1'
#
loop_
_entity.id
_entity.type
_entity.pdbx_description
1 polymer ?
#
loop_
_entity_poly.entity_id
_entity_poly.type
_entity_poly.pdbx_seq_one_letter_code
_entity_poly.pdbx_strand_id
1 'polypeptide(L)'
;MDGGIKIKKLNTLLVAIFILALISSLGAATEIIVQPGDSIQTAVNSSSSGDIITINPGTYIENIIVTKNDLTIRSKSGNPDNTIIKAKSSGANVFLLQGDNIKISGLKAVGATRSGYSGICLSSCSNCVIENNKLLSNCYGIYLLRSKGDKLSKNTATNNLQYGIVLGTATDNTISGNIALNNGRGIHIGNSDGNTLSGNTVQNNNIYGFYICGKSDTNKIYNNYFNDTNMTIKNGIGNSYNTKKTAGTNIVGGPYIGGNFWGKPNGTGFSNTAVDNDRDGISDSAYKNIAGSIYSDNLPLVVYKPKSTKPVAAFSASPTSGKAPLNVKFTDKSTGTPTYWYWNFGDGSKSYLQNPTHKYSKAGAYNVSLIVKNAAGRSTVTKTGYIKVISKPVAAFSASPTSGKAPLNVKYTDKSTGIPASWYWNFGDGSKSYIQNPVHKYSKAGTYTVSLIVKNAAGRGAVTKTGYIKVTGTSQTSTAALFASSTPTAALSASPTSGKTPLTVDFTDNSTGSPTSWKWDFGDGTDSTEQSPTHTYSAAGTYTVKLTATNTAGSNTVTKPNYITVTATSQTLTETSQTPVADFWASSLSGKAPLNVTFTDTSTGSPTSWEWDFGDGTYSTEQSPAHTYSAAGTYTVKLTATNAAGNSTKTKSNYITVTGASQTLTETSQTLTETSQTLTETSQTPVADFWASQLSGKAPLDATFTDTSTGSPTSWEWDFGDGTDSTEQSPTHTYSAAGTYTVKLTATNEAGNSTKTKSNYITVTGNSQTLTATSQTLTETSQMPVADFWASQLSGNAPLDTTFTDTSTGSPTSWEWDFGDGTDSTEQSPTHTYSAAGTYTVKLTATNEAGNSTKTKSNYITVTGASQTLTETSQTLTETSQTLTETSQMPVADFWVSPLSGTAPLDATFTDTSTGSPTSWEWDFGDGTDSTEQNPTHTYSAAGTYTVKLTATNAAGSGTKTKSNYIKVAK
;
A
#
# COMPACT_ATOMS: atom_id res chain seq x y z
N MET A 1 -26.02 -33.38 -70.44
CA MET A 1 -26.76 -32.19 -70.89
C MET A 1 -27.43 -31.60 -69.66
N ASP A 2 -27.09 -30.35 -69.40
CA ASP A 2 -27.19 -29.66 -68.11
C ASP A 2 -28.04 -28.40 -68.35
N GLY A 3 -29.18 -28.30 -67.68
CA GLY A 3 -30.21 -27.30 -68.01
C GLY A 3 -31.05 -26.78 -66.84
N GLY A 4 -30.71 -27.12 -65.59
CA GLY A 4 -31.52 -26.76 -64.42
C GLY A 4 -30.94 -25.68 -63.48
N ILE A 5 -29.68 -25.28 -63.66
CA ILE A 5 -28.95 -24.52 -62.62
C ILE A 5 -28.87 -22.99 -62.90
N LYS A 6 -29.30 -22.50 -64.06
CA LYS A 6 -29.02 -21.11 -64.48
C LYS A 6 -30.00 -20.01 -64.02
N ILE A 7 -31.21 -20.32 -63.54
CA ILE A 7 -32.19 -19.25 -63.19
C ILE A 7 -32.09 -18.80 -61.72
N LYS A 8 -31.72 -19.68 -60.76
CA LYS A 8 -31.49 -19.26 -59.36
C LYS A 8 -30.21 -18.45 -59.17
N LYS A 9 -29.16 -18.69 -59.98
CA LYS A 9 -27.93 -17.89 -59.93
C LYS A 9 -28.10 -16.47 -60.51
N LEU A 10 -29.04 -16.25 -61.43
CA LEU A 10 -29.23 -14.93 -62.04
C LEU A 10 -29.96 -13.94 -61.12
N ASN A 11 -30.97 -14.40 -60.35
CA ASN A 11 -31.63 -13.54 -59.35
C ASN A 11 -30.74 -13.25 -58.14
N THR A 12 -29.88 -14.19 -57.74
CA THR A 12 -28.93 -13.96 -56.64
C THR A 12 -27.79 -13.01 -57.07
N LEU A 13 -27.41 -13.05 -58.36
CA LEU A 13 -26.42 -12.13 -58.93
C LEU A 13 -27.01 -10.72 -59.17
N LEU A 14 -28.28 -10.59 -59.56
CA LEU A 14 -28.93 -9.28 -59.68
C LEU A 14 -29.14 -8.60 -58.32
N VAL A 15 -29.49 -9.36 -57.26
CA VAL A 15 -29.58 -8.82 -55.89
C VAL A 15 -28.20 -8.48 -55.32
N ALA A 16 -27.17 -9.27 -55.63
CA ALA A 16 -25.79 -8.94 -55.26
C ALA A 16 -25.26 -7.71 -56.03
N ILE A 17 -25.64 -7.50 -57.29
CA ILE A 17 -25.27 -6.32 -58.08
C ILE A 17 -26.06 -5.08 -57.62
N PHE A 18 -27.31 -5.23 -57.16
CA PHE A 18 -28.06 -4.11 -56.53
C PHE A 18 -27.50 -3.75 -55.15
N ILE A 19 -27.03 -4.73 -54.37
CA ILE A 19 -26.34 -4.49 -53.11
C ILE A 19 -24.96 -3.88 -53.36
N LEU A 20 -24.20 -4.32 -54.37
CA LEU A 20 -22.90 -3.71 -54.72
C LEU A 20 -23.04 -2.31 -55.38
N ALA A 21 -24.14 -2.02 -56.08
CA ALA A 21 -24.41 -0.69 -56.65
C ALA A 21 -24.97 0.32 -55.62
N LEU A 22 -25.47 -0.14 -54.47
CA LEU A 22 -25.80 0.70 -53.31
C LEU A 22 -24.61 0.93 -52.36
N ILE A 23 -23.51 0.16 -52.51
CA ILE A 23 -22.28 0.34 -51.73
C ILE A 23 -21.28 1.29 -52.44
N SER A 24 -21.48 1.59 -53.73
CA SER A 24 -20.58 2.46 -54.49
C SER A 24 -20.73 3.98 -54.23
N SER A 25 -21.45 4.39 -53.18
CA SER A 25 -21.41 5.77 -52.66
C SER A 25 -21.17 5.88 -51.16
N LEU A 26 -20.83 4.79 -50.46
CA LEU A 26 -20.31 4.86 -49.10
C LEU A 26 -18.84 5.28 -49.19
N GLY A 27 -18.61 6.60 -49.26
CA GLY A 27 -17.30 7.16 -48.97
C GLY A 27 -16.81 6.58 -47.64
N ALA A 28 -15.56 6.12 -47.61
CA ALA A 28 -14.96 5.65 -46.37
C ALA A 28 -15.14 6.74 -45.29
N ALA A 29 -15.63 6.36 -44.10
CA ALA A 29 -15.80 7.28 -42.99
C ALA A 29 -14.53 8.10 -42.79
N THR A 30 -14.64 9.42 -42.93
CA THR A 30 -13.52 10.34 -42.82
C THR A 30 -13.47 10.97 -41.43
N GLU A 31 -12.26 11.28 -40.96
CA GLU A 31 -12.07 12.01 -39.72
C GLU A 31 -11.81 13.49 -40.01
N ILE A 32 -12.69 14.36 -39.51
CA ILE A 32 -12.59 15.81 -39.60
C ILE A 32 -12.04 16.33 -38.27
N ILE A 33 -10.88 16.97 -38.31
CA ILE A 33 -10.23 17.53 -37.12
C ILE A 33 -10.59 19.00 -36.99
N VAL A 34 -11.12 19.40 -35.82
CA VAL A 34 -11.48 20.79 -35.52
C VAL A 34 -10.45 21.39 -34.56
N GLN A 35 -9.72 22.41 -34.99
CA GLN A 35 -8.74 23.12 -34.16
C GLN A 35 -9.40 24.25 -33.35
N PRO A 36 -8.81 24.72 -32.24
CA PRO A 36 -9.28 25.92 -31.57
C PRO A 36 -9.34 27.11 -32.54
N GLY A 37 -10.51 27.76 -32.63
CA GLY A 37 -10.78 28.84 -33.59
C GLY A 37 -11.55 28.39 -34.84
N ASP A 38 -11.52 27.09 -35.18
CA ASP A 38 -12.38 26.53 -36.22
C ASP A 38 -13.82 26.38 -35.70
N SER A 39 -14.79 26.37 -36.63
CA SER A 39 -16.19 26.13 -36.32
C SER A 39 -16.50 24.63 -36.34
N ILE A 40 -17.10 24.15 -35.25
CA ILE A 40 -17.62 22.78 -35.17
C ILE A 40 -18.84 22.66 -36.07
N GLN A 41 -19.68 23.70 -36.16
CA GLN A 41 -20.83 23.69 -37.08
C GLN A 41 -20.40 23.54 -38.53
N THR A 42 -19.32 24.18 -38.97
CA THR A 42 -18.80 23.99 -40.33
C THR A 42 -18.38 22.55 -40.57
N ALA A 43 -17.69 21.91 -39.61
CA ALA A 43 -17.33 20.49 -39.69
C ALA A 43 -18.57 19.58 -39.76
N VAL A 44 -19.61 19.88 -38.96
CA VAL A 44 -20.92 19.19 -39.04
C VAL A 44 -21.58 19.41 -40.40
N ASN A 45 -21.50 20.61 -40.97
CA ASN A 45 -22.10 20.92 -42.27
C ASN A 45 -21.36 20.23 -43.43
N SER A 46 -20.04 19.98 -43.30
CA SER A 46 -19.25 19.30 -44.32
C SER A 46 -19.23 17.77 -44.21
N SER A 47 -19.66 17.21 -43.08
CA SER A 47 -19.59 15.75 -42.85
C SER A 47 -20.55 14.92 -43.71
N SER A 48 -20.23 13.66 -43.91
CA SER A 48 -21.10 12.63 -44.49
C SER A 48 -21.56 11.64 -43.41
N SER A 49 -22.57 10.81 -43.71
CA SER A 49 -22.96 9.71 -42.81
C SER A 49 -21.76 8.82 -42.52
N GLY A 50 -21.53 8.51 -41.25
CA GLY A 50 -20.41 7.68 -40.78
C GLY A 50 -19.15 8.47 -40.38
N ASP A 51 -19.06 9.76 -40.71
CA ASP A 51 -17.87 10.56 -40.39
C ASP A 51 -17.65 10.73 -38.88
N ILE A 52 -16.40 11.01 -38.53
CA ILE A 52 -15.96 11.32 -37.16
C ILE A 52 -15.46 12.75 -37.12
N ILE A 53 -16.04 13.58 -36.26
CA ILE A 53 -15.56 14.91 -35.93
C ILE A 53 -14.78 14.83 -34.63
N THR A 54 -13.47 15.06 -34.72
CA THR A 54 -12.56 15.06 -33.58
C THR A 54 -12.15 16.48 -33.23
N ILE A 55 -12.55 16.93 -32.06
CA ILE A 55 -12.36 18.31 -31.57
C ILE A 55 -11.15 18.34 -30.66
N ASN A 56 -10.16 19.17 -30.99
CA ASN A 56 -8.98 19.34 -30.13
C ASN A 56 -9.33 20.08 -28.82
N PRO A 57 -8.53 19.93 -27.75
CA PRO A 57 -8.69 20.70 -26.53
C PRO A 57 -8.74 22.21 -26.81
N GLY A 58 -9.64 22.92 -26.13
CA GLY A 58 -9.88 24.34 -26.33
C GLY A 58 -11.29 24.78 -25.94
N THR A 59 -11.54 26.08 -26.05
CA THR A 59 -12.87 26.68 -25.85
C THR A 59 -13.45 27.13 -27.19
N TYR A 60 -14.66 26.65 -27.48
CA TYR A 60 -15.42 26.90 -28.70
C TYR A 60 -16.70 27.65 -28.34
N ILE A 61 -16.95 28.81 -28.96
CA ILE A 61 -18.15 29.62 -28.69
C ILE A 61 -19.14 29.44 -29.83
N GLU A 62 -20.06 28.50 -29.69
CA GLU A 62 -20.97 28.11 -30.75
C GLU A 62 -22.27 27.49 -30.18
N ASN A 63 -23.35 27.54 -30.95
CA ASN A 63 -24.53 26.70 -30.76
C ASN A 63 -24.60 25.78 -31.97
N ILE A 64 -24.59 24.48 -31.75
CA ILE A 64 -24.36 23.48 -32.79
C ILE A 64 -25.67 22.72 -33.04
N ILE A 65 -26.06 22.62 -34.30
CA ILE A 65 -27.22 21.86 -34.77
C ILE A 65 -26.71 20.69 -35.60
N VAL A 66 -27.07 19.48 -35.20
CA VAL A 66 -26.69 18.23 -35.87
C VAL A 66 -27.93 17.57 -36.42
N THR A 67 -28.18 17.74 -37.71
CA THR A 67 -29.31 17.13 -38.44
C THR A 67 -28.91 15.86 -39.19
N LYS A 68 -27.62 15.58 -39.30
CA LYS A 68 -27.09 14.41 -40.01
C LYS A 68 -27.11 13.17 -39.13
N ASN A 69 -27.43 12.04 -39.75
CA ASN A 69 -27.40 10.74 -39.10
C ASN A 69 -25.97 10.17 -39.06
N ASP A 70 -25.78 9.17 -38.21
CA ASP A 70 -24.56 8.33 -38.17
C ASP A 70 -23.27 9.12 -37.96
N LEU A 71 -23.31 10.18 -37.14
CA LEU A 71 -22.15 11.04 -36.91
C LEU A 71 -21.55 10.79 -35.53
N THR A 72 -20.23 10.72 -35.44
CA THR A 72 -19.52 10.76 -34.15
C THR A 72 -18.87 12.12 -33.94
N ILE A 73 -19.16 12.77 -32.82
CA ILE A 73 -18.53 14.03 -32.39
C ILE A 73 -17.83 13.77 -31.06
N ARG A 74 -16.51 13.93 -31.00
CA ARG A 74 -15.72 13.59 -29.81
C ARG A 74 -14.62 14.59 -29.51
N SER A 75 -14.28 14.72 -28.24
CA SER A 75 -13.00 15.34 -27.85
C SER A 75 -11.85 14.41 -28.20
N LYS A 76 -10.75 14.99 -28.69
CA LYS A 76 -9.48 14.28 -28.87
C LYS A 76 -8.87 13.83 -27.54
N SER A 77 -8.99 14.62 -26.46
CA SER A 77 -8.44 14.25 -25.15
C SER A 77 -9.30 13.22 -24.43
N GLY A 78 -10.61 13.15 -24.75
CA GLY A 78 -11.55 12.29 -24.03
C GLY A 78 -11.92 12.79 -22.63
N ASN A 79 -11.11 13.65 -22.01
CA ASN A 79 -11.46 14.39 -20.81
C ASN A 79 -12.40 15.58 -21.13
N PRO A 80 -13.65 15.62 -20.59
CA PRO A 80 -14.59 16.72 -20.80
C PRO A 80 -14.06 18.09 -20.40
N ASP A 81 -13.18 18.17 -19.40
CA ASP A 81 -12.73 19.45 -18.89
C ASP A 81 -11.84 20.24 -19.88
N ASN A 82 -11.22 19.53 -20.84
CA ASN A 82 -10.27 20.08 -21.81
C ASN A 82 -10.93 20.62 -23.10
N THR A 83 -12.14 20.16 -23.45
CA THR A 83 -12.85 20.58 -24.68
C THR A 83 -14.19 21.21 -24.31
N ILE A 84 -14.21 22.54 -24.26
CA ILE A 84 -15.33 23.34 -23.75
C ILE A 84 -16.11 23.95 -24.91
N ILE A 85 -17.40 23.67 -24.99
CA ILE A 85 -18.32 24.26 -25.96
C ILE A 85 -19.25 25.17 -25.16
N LYS A 86 -19.05 26.47 -25.32
CA LYS A 86 -19.82 27.53 -24.69
C LYS A 86 -20.88 28.01 -25.66
N ALA A 87 -22.12 28.07 -25.20
CA ALA A 87 -23.22 28.64 -25.96
C ALA A 87 -22.87 30.06 -26.44
N LYS A 88 -22.97 30.30 -27.75
CA LYS A 88 -22.86 31.65 -28.32
C LYS A 88 -24.08 32.51 -27.94
N SER A 89 -25.26 31.89 -27.93
CA SER A 89 -26.51 32.45 -27.44
C SER A 89 -27.03 31.59 -26.29
N SER A 90 -27.30 32.21 -25.15
CA SER A 90 -27.91 31.55 -23.99
C SER A 90 -29.36 31.13 -24.22
N GLY A 91 -30.00 31.66 -25.26
CA GLY A 91 -31.34 31.32 -25.74
C GLY A 91 -31.37 30.23 -26.80
N ALA A 92 -30.35 29.37 -26.85
CA ALA A 92 -30.27 28.22 -27.73
C ALA A 92 -29.55 27.07 -27.01
N ASN A 93 -29.77 25.83 -27.45
CA ASN A 93 -29.03 24.68 -26.93
C ASN A 93 -27.55 24.79 -27.32
N VAL A 94 -26.63 24.26 -26.51
CA VAL A 94 -25.22 24.16 -26.95
C VAL A 94 -25.12 23.15 -28.08
N PHE A 95 -25.74 21.97 -27.90
CA PHE A 95 -26.00 21.00 -28.96
C PHE A 95 -27.51 20.75 -29.10
N LEU A 96 -28.02 20.86 -30.32
CA LEU A 96 -29.33 20.39 -30.72
C LEU A 96 -29.17 19.25 -31.73
N LEU A 97 -29.49 18.03 -31.32
CA LEU A 97 -29.48 16.85 -32.15
C LEU A 97 -30.87 16.60 -32.71
N GLN A 98 -30.93 16.35 -34.01
CA GLN A 98 -32.14 16.04 -34.75
C GLN A 98 -31.94 14.87 -35.74
N GLY A 99 -30.72 14.35 -35.85
CA GLY A 99 -30.42 13.11 -36.56
C GLY A 99 -30.39 11.89 -35.64
N ASP A 100 -30.37 10.72 -36.25
CA ASP A 100 -30.31 9.40 -35.60
C ASP A 100 -28.88 8.86 -35.54
N ASN A 101 -28.63 7.91 -34.63
CA ASN A 101 -27.34 7.24 -34.46
C ASN A 101 -26.15 8.20 -34.23
N ILE A 102 -26.41 9.36 -33.62
CA ILE A 102 -25.36 10.35 -33.32
C ILE A 102 -24.66 9.96 -32.01
N LYS A 103 -23.32 9.98 -32.01
CA LYS A 103 -22.51 9.81 -30.81
C LYS A 103 -21.85 11.13 -30.40
N ILE A 104 -22.01 11.54 -29.14
CA ILE A 104 -21.28 12.67 -28.53
C ILE A 104 -20.50 12.21 -27.30
N SER A 105 -19.19 12.49 -27.28
CA SER A 105 -18.35 12.08 -26.13
C SER A 105 -17.18 12.99 -25.77
N GLY A 106 -16.90 13.09 -24.47
CA GLY A 106 -15.71 13.75 -23.95
C GLY A 106 -15.77 15.28 -23.96
N LEU A 107 -16.96 15.89 -24.00
CA LEU A 107 -17.13 17.34 -24.14
C LEU A 107 -17.72 17.98 -22.88
N LYS A 108 -17.36 19.24 -22.61
CA LYS A 108 -18.05 20.09 -21.63
C LYS A 108 -18.94 21.11 -22.34
N ALA A 109 -20.24 21.11 -22.05
CA ALA A 109 -21.19 22.07 -22.62
C ALA A 109 -21.70 23.05 -21.54
N VAL A 110 -21.59 24.36 -21.82
CA VAL A 110 -21.93 25.42 -20.86
C VAL A 110 -22.67 26.60 -21.49
N GLY A 111 -23.43 27.35 -20.69
CA GLY A 111 -23.92 28.69 -21.05
C GLY A 111 -25.31 28.77 -21.69
N ALA A 112 -26.02 27.67 -21.91
CA ALA A 112 -27.41 27.68 -22.37
C ALA A 112 -28.38 28.00 -21.21
N THR A 113 -28.33 29.22 -20.67
CA THR A 113 -28.97 29.57 -19.39
C THR A 113 -30.44 30.01 -19.47
N ARG A 114 -30.96 30.34 -20.67
CA ARG A 114 -32.38 30.74 -20.80
C ARG A 114 -33.30 29.52 -20.63
N SER A 115 -34.49 29.75 -20.07
CA SER A 115 -35.47 28.69 -19.83
C SER A 115 -35.77 27.87 -21.08
N GLY A 116 -35.76 26.54 -20.94
CA GLY A 116 -36.08 25.60 -22.02
C GLY A 116 -34.88 25.10 -22.83
N TYR A 117 -33.68 25.65 -22.63
CA TYR A 117 -32.49 25.28 -23.41
C TYR A 117 -31.50 24.45 -22.60
N SER A 118 -30.82 23.55 -23.29
CA SER A 118 -29.94 22.55 -22.68
C SER A 118 -28.49 22.65 -23.14
N GLY A 119 -27.59 22.06 -22.35
CA GLY A 119 -26.27 21.68 -22.85
C GLY A 119 -26.40 20.76 -24.07
N ILE A 120 -27.11 19.65 -23.93
CA ILE A 120 -27.37 18.74 -25.07
C ILE A 120 -28.87 18.41 -25.15
N CYS A 121 -29.50 18.74 -26.26
CA CYS A 121 -30.89 18.40 -26.56
C CYS A 121 -30.93 17.33 -27.65
N LEU A 122 -31.63 16.23 -27.40
CA LEU A 122 -31.99 15.22 -28.38
C LEU A 122 -33.46 15.46 -28.70
N SER A 123 -33.77 15.90 -29.92
CA SER A 123 -35.12 16.24 -30.33
C SER A 123 -35.57 15.32 -31.46
N SER A 124 -36.43 14.35 -31.11
CA SER A 124 -36.94 13.33 -32.06
C SER A 124 -35.82 12.48 -32.67
N CYS A 125 -34.78 12.20 -31.86
CA CYS A 125 -33.67 11.34 -32.24
C CYS A 125 -33.94 9.88 -31.92
N SER A 126 -33.25 8.98 -32.61
CA SER A 126 -33.21 7.56 -32.31
C SER A 126 -31.79 7.03 -32.16
N ASN A 127 -31.59 6.15 -31.18
CA ASN A 127 -30.35 5.37 -30.97
C ASN A 127 -29.07 6.21 -30.84
N CYS A 128 -29.18 7.45 -30.36
CA CYS A 128 -28.01 8.29 -30.11
C CYS A 128 -27.27 7.87 -28.84
N VAL A 129 -25.95 8.09 -28.80
CA VAL A 129 -25.08 7.76 -27.66
C VAL A 129 -24.45 9.03 -27.12
N ILE A 130 -24.82 9.43 -25.92
CA ILE A 130 -24.24 10.57 -25.21
C ILE A 130 -23.42 10.00 -24.06
N GLU A 131 -22.09 10.06 -24.14
CA GLU A 131 -21.24 9.45 -23.12
C GLU A 131 -20.09 10.31 -22.63
N ASN A 132 -19.80 10.25 -21.33
CA ASN A 132 -18.65 10.95 -20.74
C ASN A 132 -18.63 12.44 -21.11
N ASN A 133 -19.74 13.17 -20.90
CA ASN A 133 -19.80 14.62 -21.11
C ASN A 133 -20.09 15.35 -19.79
N LYS A 134 -19.72 16.63 -19.70
CA LYS A 134 -19.95 17.49 -18.53
C LYS A 134 -20.87 18.65 -18.89
N LEU A 135 -22.09 18.67 -18.35
CA LEU A 135 -23.12 19.67 -18.65
C LEU A 135 -23.24 20.57 -17.43
N LEU A 136 -22.67 21.78 -17.52
CA LEU A 136 -22.46 22.68 -16.39
C LEU A 136 -23.13 24.04 -16.63
N SER A 137 -23.88 24.52 -15.64
CA SER A 137 -24.46 25.87 -15.64
C SER A 137 -25.34 26.19 -16.86
N ASN A 138 -26.11 25.22 -17.34
CA ASN A 138 -27.16 25.42 -18.33
C ASN A 138 -28.52 25.51 -17.63
N CYS A 139 -29.59 25.83 -18.36
CA CYS A 139 -30.93 25.69 -17.82
C CYS A 139 -31.24 24.20 -17.62
N TYR A 140 -31.07 23.40 -18.68
CA TYR A 140 -31.14 21.93 -18.64
C TYR A 140 -29.74 21.34 -18.93
N GLY A 141 -29.33 20.28 -18.23
CA GLY A 141 -28.09 19.58 -18.58
C GLY A 141 -28.24 18.81 -19.89
N ILE A 142 -29.02 17.73 -19.85
CA ILE A 142 -29.41 16.93 -21.03
C ILE A 142 -30.93 16.85 -21.13
N TYR A 143 -31.49 17.03 -22.33
CA TYR A 143 -32.91 16.91 -22.61
C TYR A 143 -33.18 15.90 -23.73
N LEU A 144 -33.94 14.84 -23.43
CA LEU A 144 -34.51 13.93 -24.42
C LEU A 144 -35.96 14.33 -24.67
N LEU A 145 -36.24 14.88 -25.85
CA LEU A 145 -37.55 15.32 -26.29
C LEU A 145 -38.04 14.46 -27.44
N ARG A 146 -39.07 13.63 -27.21
CA ARG A 146 -39.64 12.72 -28.23
C ARG A 146 -38.63 11.74 -28.83
N SER A 147 -37.57 11.43 -28.09
CA SER A 147 -36.47 10.58 -28.58
C SER A 147 -36.58 9.14 -28.06
N LYS A 148 -35.98 8.21 -28.81
CA LYS A 148 -36.16 6.78 -28.59
C LYS A 148 -34.87 5.97 -28.67
N GLY A 149 -34.69 5.01 -27.76
CA GLY A 149 -33.57 4.06 -27.86
C GLY A 149 -32.19 4.69 -27.61
N ASP A 150 -32.14 5.92 -27.15
CA ASP A 150 -30.89 6.63 -26.86
C ASP A 150 -30.20 6.06 -25.62
N LYS A 151 -28.87 6.18 -25.58
CA LYS A 151 -28.04 5.78 -24.46
C LYS A 151 -27.29 6.98 -23.89
N LEU A 152 -27.56 7.29 -22.63
CA LEU A 152 -26.81 8.26 -21.83
C LEU A 152 -25.94 7.52 -20.83
N SER A 153 -24.61 7.63 -20.93
CA SER A 153 -23.72 7.00 -19.96
C SER A 153 -22.54 7.82 -19.47
N LYS A 154 -22.26 7.78 -18.16
CA LYS A 154 -21.11 8.47 -17.55
C LYS A 154 -21.09 9.99 -17.75
N ASN A 155 -22.24 10.61 -18.01
CA ASN A 155 -22.32 12.06 -18.11
C ASN A 155 -22.45 12.69 -16.72
N THR A 156 -21.91 13.89 -16.55
CA THR A 156 -22.04 14.68 -15.34
C THR A 156 -22.88 15.93 -15.65
N ALA A 157 -24.13 15.95 -15.20
CA ALA A 157 -24.99 17.13 -15.22
C ALA A 157 -24.93 17.81 -13.85
N THR A 158 -24.27 18.96 -13.77
CA THR A 158 -24.02 19.65 -12.49
C THR A 158 -24.34 21.14 -12.54
N ASN A 159 -24.87 21.68 -11.44
CA ASN A 159 -25.21 23.11 -11.29
C ASN A 159 -26.12 23.67 -12.41
N ASN A 160 -27.02 22.86 -12.98
CA ASN A 160 -27.98 23.34 -13.98
C ASN A 160 -29.21 23.94 -13.30
N LEU A 161 -29.72 25.05 -13.83
CA LEU A 161 -30.70 25.91 -13.18
C LEU A 161 -32.04 25.20 -12.91
N GLN A 162 -32.52 24.37 -13.85
CA GLN A 162 -33.83 23.73 -13.74
C GLN A 162 -33.75 22.20 -13.69
N TYR A 163 -33.01 21.55 -14.59
CA TYR A 163 -32.93 20.09 -14.66
C TYR A 163 -31.50 19.61 -14.97
N GLY A 164 -31.05 18.54 -14.33
CA GLY A 164 -29.84 17.82 -14.70
C GLY A 164 -30.08 17.00 -15.96
N ILE A 165 -30.95 16.00 -15.87
CA ILE A 165 -31.38 15.16 -17.00
C ILE A 165 -32.91 15.14 -17.04
N VAL A 166 -33.50 15.42 -18.20
CA VAL A 166 -34.96 15.43 -18.38
C VAL A 166 -35.39 14.63 -19.60
N LEU A 167 -36.43 13.81 -19.42
CA LEU A 167 -37.09 13.04 -20.47
C LEU A 167 -38.51 13.59 -20.66
N GLY A 168 -38.85 13.98 -21.88
CA GLY A 168 -40.17 14.47 -22.26
C GLY A 168 -40.71 13.74 -23.48
N THR A 169 -41.72 12.89 -23.30
CA THR A 169 -42.27 12.04 -24.38
C THR A 169 -41.22 11.11 -24.97
N ALA A 170 -40.22 10.69 -24.17
CA ALA A 170 -39.11 9.85 -24.62
C ALA A 170 -39.39 8.37 -24.31
N THR A 171 -38.97 7.44 -25.17
CA THR A 171 -39.28 6.02 -25.00
C THR A 171 -38.07 5.10 -25.12
N ASP A 172 -38.04 4.00 -24.37
CA ASP A 172 -37.06 2.93 -24.56
C ASP A 172 -35.57 3.36 -24.43
N ASN A 173 -35.28 4.45 -23.72
CA ASN A 173 -33.92 4.96 -23.56
C ASN A 173 -33.19 4.31 -22.37
N THR A 174 -31.86 4.23 -22.44
CA THR A 174 -31.00 3.74 -21.36
C THR A 174 -30.17 4.87 -20.75
N ILE A 175 -30.37 5.13 -19.47
CA ILE A 175 -29.68 6.18 -18.71
C ILE A 175 -28.88 5.48 -17.62
N SER A 176 -27.55 5.37 -17.80
CA SER A 176 -26.73 4.57 -16.91
C SER A 176 -25.40 5.18 -16.48
N GLY A 177 -25.06 5.14 -15.19
CA GLY A 177 -23.76 5.63 -14.74
C GLY A 177 -23.60 7.15 -14.76
N ASN A 178 -24.69 7.92 -14.87
CA ASN A 178 -24.63 9.39 -14.95
C ASN A 178 -24.67 10.01 -13.55
N ILE A 179 -24.14 11.22 -13.42
CA ILE A 179 -24.16 12.02 -12.20
C ILE A 179 -25.07 13.23 -12.41
N ALA A 180 -26.07 13.41 -11.56
CA ALA A 180 -26.93 14.59 -11.50
C ALA A 180 -26.79 15.26 -10.12
N LEU A 181 -25.97 16.30 -10.05
CA LEU A 181 -25.52 16.95 -8.82
C LEU A 181 -25.89 18.43 -8.78
N ASN A 182 -26.38 18.96 -7.66
CA ASN A 182 -26.57 20.40 -7.45
C ASN A 182 -27.45 21.11 -8.51
N ASN A 183 -28.37 20.39 -9.15
CA ASN A 183 -29.27 20.98 -10.12
C ASN A 183 -30.56 21.45 -9.43
N GLY A 184 -31.38 22.25 -10.13
CA GLY A 184 -32.76 22.51 -9.69
C GLY A 184 -33.52 21.19 -9.45
N ARG A 185 -33.48 20.28 -10.43
CA ARG A 185 -33.97 18.90 -10.32
C ARG A 185 -32.93 17.95 -10.88
N GLY A 186 -32.73 16.79 -10.27
CA GLY A 186 -31.74 15.81 -10.71
C GLY A 186 -32.14 15.11 -12.01
N ILE A 187 -32.85 13.99 -11.91
CA ILE A 187 -33.39 13.24 -13.05
C ILE A 187 -34.91 13.36 -13.06
N HIS A 188 -35.47 13.82 -14.19
CA HIS A 188 -36.90 14.07 -14.36
C HIS A 188 -37.48 13.28 -15.53
N ILE A 189 -38.37 12.34 -15.23
CA ILE A 189 -39.13 11.57 -16.22
C ILE A 189 -40.52 12.20 -16.35
N GLY A 190 -40.68 13.11 -17.31
CA GLY A 190 -42.00 13.54 -17.79
C GLY A 190 -42.61 12.43 -18.66
N ASN A 191 -43.93 12.46 -18.93
CA ASN A 191 -44.70 11.50 -19.77
C ASN A 191 -43.83 10.70 -20.76
N SER A 192 -43.24 9.57 -20.36
CA SER A 192 -42.12 8.88 -21.04
C SER A 192 -42.08 7.45 -20.56
N ASP A 193 -41.97 6.51 -21.48
CA ASP A 193 -42.28 5.09 -21.22
C ASP A 193 -41.11 4.17 -21.56
N GLY A 194 -41.02 3.00 -20.90
CA GLY A 194 -40.06 1.96 -21.27
C GLY A 194 -38.58 2.29 -21.01
N ASN A 195 -38.27 3.39 -20.33
CA ASN A 195 -36.88 3.81 -20.11
C ASN A 195 -36.23 3.01 -18.98
N THR A 196 -34.92 2.76 -19.09
CA THR A 196 -34.12 2.06 -18.09
C THR A 196 -33.11 2.99 -17.44
N LEU A 197 -33.15 3.12 -16.11
CA LEU A 197 -32.23 3.90 -15.30
C LEU A 197 -31.43 2.98 -14.39
N SER A 198 -30.10 2.97 -14.54
CA SER A 198 -29.25 2.17 -13.65
C SER A 198 -27.84 2.68 -13.40
N GLY A 199 -27.35 2.63 -12.17
CA GLY A 199 -26.00 3.08 -11.82
C GLY A 199 -25.85 4.60 -11.78
N ASN A 200 -26.95 5.37 -11.81
CA ASN A 200 -26.87 6.82 -11.77
C ASN A 200 -26.74 7.32 -10.32
N THR A 201 -25.99 8.41 -10.12
CA THR A 201 -25.86 9.12 -8.85
C THR A 201 -26.62 10.43 -8.91
N VAL A 202 -27.57 10.62 -8.02
CA VAL A 202 -28.43 11.81 -7.95
C VAL A 202 -28.39 12.31 -6.51
N GLN A 203 -27.89 13.52 -6.31
CA GLN A 203 -27.68 14.06 -4.98
C GLN A 203 -27.65 15.60 -4.97
N ASN A 204 -28.01 16.19 -3.82
CA ASN A 204 -27.94 17.63 -3.54
C ASN A 204 -28.67 18.52 -4.55
N ASN A 205 -29.76 18.07 -5.14
CA ASN A 205 -30.61 18.83 -6.05
C ASN A 205 -31.70 19.57 -5.27
N ASN A 206 -31.94 20.83 -5.63
CA ASN A 206 -32.61 21.81 -4.76
C ASN A 206 -34.14 21.62 -4.66
N ILE A 207 -34.78 21.06 -5.69
CA ILE A 207 -36.25 20.90 -5.73
C ILE A 207 -36.61 19.42 -5.55
N TYR A 208 -36.13 18.55 -6.45
CA TYR A 208 -36.29 17.10 -6.36
C TYR A 208 -35.04 16.41 -6.92
N GLY A 209 -34.58 15.36 -6.25
CA GLY A 209 -33.56 14.47 -6.81
C GLY A 209 -34.09 13.70 -8.00
N PHE A 210 -35.11 12.88 -7.76
CA PHE A 210 -35.78 12.08 -8.78
C PHE A 210 -37.26 12.44 -8.89
N TYR A 211 -37.73 12.58 -10.12
CA TYR A 211 -39.14 12.76 -10.44
C TYR A 211 -39.60 11.80 -11.52
N ILE A 212 -40.77 11.19 -11.35
CA ILE A 212 -41.49 10.49 -12.41
C ILE A 212 -42.97 10.90 -12.44
N CYS A 213 -43.47 11.18 -13.64
CA CYS A 213 -44.86 11.55 -13.90
C CYS A 213 -45.79 10.33 -13.78
N GLY A 214 -47.05 10.52 -13.38
CA GLY A 214 -48.03 9.44 -13.29
C GLY A 214 -48.59 8.97 -14.64
N LYS A 215 -48.08 9.52 -15.74
CA LYS A 215 -48.37 9.07 -17.11
C LYS A 215 -47.17 8.35 -17.75
N SER A 216 -46.12 8.10 -16.96
CA SER A 216 -44.90 7.45 -17.42
C SER A 216 -44.94 5.99 -17.02
N ASP A 217 -45.00 5.10 -18.00
CA ASP A 217 -45.29 3.68 -17.81
C ASP A 217 -44.09 2.79 -18.17
N THR A 218 -44.04 1.58 -17.61
CA THR A 218 -43.08 0.52 -17.97
C THR A 218 -41.59 0.86 -17.81
N ASN A 219 -41.25 1.89 -17.03
CA ASN A 219 -39.86 2.27 -16.77
C ASN A 219 -39.20 1.34 -15.74
N LYS A 220 -37.91 1.04 -15.93
CA LYS A 220 -37.11 0.18 -15.05
C LYS A 220 -36.04 1.00 -14.34
N ILE A 221 -36.15 1.17 -13.03
CA ILE A 221 -35.26 1.99 -12.21
C ILE A 221 -34.61 1.09 -11.16
N TYR A 222 -33.32 0.78 -11.30
CA TYR A 222 -32.62 -0.09 -10.38
C TYR A 222 -31.13 0.26 -10.29
N ASN A 223 -30.46 -0.08 -9.20
CA ASN A 223 -29.05 0.18 -8.97
C ASN A 223 -28.66 1.67 -9.04
N ASN A 224 -29.55 2.60 -8.70
CA ASN A 224 -29.23 4.03 -8.67
C ASN A 224 -28.97 4.50 -7.23
N TYR A 225 -28.18 5.55 -7.07
CA TYR A 225 -27.93 6.23 -5.80
C TYR A 225 -28.73 7.53 -5.75
N PHE A 226 -29.84 7.53 -5.00
CA PHE A 226 -30.65 8.71 -4.75
C PHE A 226 -30.38 9.22 -3.34
N ASN A 227 -29.93 10.47 -3.21
CA ASN A 227 -29.62 11.08 -1.92
C ASN A 227 -29.95 12.58 -1.94
N ASP A 228 -31.24 12.87 -1.99
CA ASP A 228 -31.78 14.23 -2.05
C ASP A 228 -32.86 14.40 -0.98
N THR A 229 -33.09 15.63 -0.55
CA THR A 229 -34.11 15.95 0.46
C THR A 229 -35.51 15.54 0.02
N ASN A 230 -35.81 15.74 -1.26
CA ASN A 230 -37.13 15.51 -1.83
C ASN A 230 -37.05 14.63 -3.08
N MET A 231 -38.02 13.73 -3.21
CA MET A 231 -38.28 12.93 -4.40
C MET A 231 -39.78 12.94 -4.67
N THR A 232 -40.20 12.78 -5.92
CA THR A 232 -41.62 12.70 -6.25
C THR A 232 -41.84 11.58 -7.26
N ILE A 233 -42.44 10.52 -6.79
CA ILE A 233 -42.78 9.37 -7.61
C ILE A 233 -44.30 9.34 -7.73
N LYS A 234 -44.80 9.24 -8.96
CA LYS A 234 -46.22 9.12 -9.24
C LYS A 234 -46.49 7.81 -9.96
N ASN A 235 -47.67 7.24 -9.72
CA ASN A 235 -48.09 5.97 -10.27
C ASN A 235 -48.31 6.03 -11.78
N GLY A 236 -47.39 5.45 -12.54
CA GLY A 236 -47.63 4.95 -13.89
C GLY A 236 -47.71 3.41 -13.90
N ILE A 237 -48.26 2.83 -14.96
CA ILE A 237 -48.51 1.39 -15.08
C ILE A 237 -47.20 0.66 -15.42
N GLY A 238 -46.88 -0.43 -14.71
CA GLY A 238 -45.77 -1.32 -15.04
C GLY A 238 -44.37 -0.79 -14.72
N ASN A 239 -44.22 0.33 -13.99
CA ASN A 239 -42.91 0.78 -13.51
C ASN A 239 -42.31 -0.21 -12.49
N SER A 240 -40.99 -0.40 -12.52
CA SER A 240 -40.25 -1.22 -11.55
C SER A 240 -39.14 -0.42 -10.88
N TYR A 241 -38.97 -0.63 -9.57
CA TYR A 241 -37.93 0.00 -8.74
C TYR A 241 -36.83 -0.97 -8.29
N ASN A 242 -36.82 -2.18 -8.82
CA ASN A 242 -35.75 -3.14 -8.63
C ASN A 242 -35.62 -4.08 -9.82
N THR A 243 -34.52 -4.82 -9.87
CA THR A 243 -34.34 -5.97 -10.78
C THR A 243 -34.29 -7.28 -10.01
N LYS A 244 -34.08 -8.40 -10.70
CA LYS A 244 -33.76 -9.67 -10.06
C LYS A 244 -32.37 -9.58 -9.42
N LYS A 245 -32.23 -10.06 -8.17
CA LYS A 245 -30.93 -10.17 -7.50
C LYS A 245 -29.94 -10.93 -8.39
N THR A 246 -28.92 -10.23 -8.86
CA THR A 246 -27.95 -10.74 -9.84
C THR A 246 -26.54 -10.44 -9.35
N ALA A 247 -25.61 -11.40 -9.47
CA ALA A 247 -24.22 -11.16 -9.12
C ALA A 247 -23.60 -10.04 -9.96
N GLY A 248 -22.91 -9.11 -9.30
CA GLY A 248 -22.28 -7.94 -9.93
C GLY A 248 -22.16 -6.79 -8.95
N THR A 249 -21.08 -6.01 -9.05
CA THR A 249 -20.85 -4.86 -8.17
C THR A 249 -21.92 -3.80 -8.38
N ASN A 250 -22.68 -3.49 -7.32
CA ASN A 250 -23.71 -2.46 -7.33
C ASN A 250 -23.13 -1.06 -7.05
N ILE A 251 -23.97 -0.02 -7.13
CA ILE A 251 -23.56 1.39 -7.00
C ILE A 251 -23.02 1.75 -5.61
N VAL A 252 -23.27 0.93 -4.59
CA VAL A 252 -22.75 1.10 -3.23
C VAL A 252 -21.57 0.18 -2.92
N GLY A 253 -21.05 -0.56 -3.91
CA GLY A 253 -19.89 -1.44 -3.80
C GLY A 253 -20.19 -2.87 -3.33
N GLY A 254 -21.46 -3.21 -3.09
CA GLY A 254 -21.88 -4.56 -2.72
C GLY A 254 -21.86 -5.55 -3.90
N PRO A 255 -21.75 -6.86 -3.65
CA PRO A 255 -21.56 -7.91 -4.67
C PRO A 255 -22.79 -8.26 -5.52
N TYR A 256 -23.97 -7.69 -5.22
CA TYR A 256 -25.21 -8.01 -5.94
C TYR A 256 -25.94 -6.76 -6.43
N ILE A 257 -26.37 -6.79 -7.70
CA ILE A 257 -27.28 -5.81 -8.30
C ILE A 257 -28.71 -6.18 -7.88
N GLY A 258 -29.45 -5.20 -7.37
CA GLY A 258 -30.83 -5.34 -6.89
C GLY A 258 -31.68 -4.11 -7.19
N GLY A 259 -32.10 -3.43 -6.13
CA GLY A 259 -32.89 -2.19 -6.14
C GLY A 259 -32.03 -0.94 -6.16
N ASN A 260 -32.55 0.16 -5.63
CA ASN A 260 -31.87 1.46 -5.55
C ASN A 260 -31.47 1.78 -4.11
N PHE A 261 -30.53 2.70 -3.98
CA PHE A 261 -30.22 3.34 -2.70
C PHE A 261 -31.13 4.57 -2.54
N TRP A 262 -31.99 4.54 -1.52
CA TRP A 262 -32.99 5.55 -1.16
C TRP A 262 -32.53 6.33 0.08
N GLY A 263 -31.53 7.18 -0.12
CA GLY A 263 -30.95 8.01 0.93
C GLY A 263 -31.60 9.38 1.09
N LYS A 264 -31.26 10.04 2.20
CA LYS A 264 -31.45 11.48 2.40
C LYS A 264 -30.16 12.09 2.93
N PRO A 265 -29.83 13.37 2.59
CA PRO A 265 -28.62 14.02 3.06
C PRO A 265 -28.44 14.04 4.58
N ASN A 266 -29.55 14.10 5.34
CA ASN A 266 -29.55 14.05 6.81
C ASN A 266 -29.45 12.62 7.40
N GLY A 267 -29.22 11.59 6.58
CA GLY A 267 -29.08 10.21 7.04
C GLY A 267 -30.40 9.53 7.42
N THR A 268 -31.56 10.15 7.18
CA THR A 268 -32.88 9.58 7.54
C THR A 268 -33.57 8.84 6.40
N GLY A 269 -32.90 8.68 5.25
CA GLY A 269 -33.44 7.90 4.13
C GLY A 269 -33.62 6.43 4.51
N PHE A 270 -34.50 5.74 3.79
CA PHE A 270 -34.73 4.31 3.98
C PHE A 270 -33.39 3.56 3.94
N SER A 271 -32.58 3.77 2.91
CA SER A 271 -31.31 3.06 2.73
C SER A 271 -30.21 3.47 3.70
N ASN A 272 -30.37 4.61 4.39
CA ASN A 272 -29.44 5.02 5.45
C ASN A 272 -29.68 4.26 6.76
N THR A 273 -30.94 3.87 7.01
CA THR A 273 -31.40 3.31 8.29
C THR A 273 -31.74 1.83 8.21
N ALA A 274 -31.96 1.31 7.01
CA ALA A 274 -32.31 -0.08 6.77
C ALA A 274 -31.17 -1.04 7.16
N VAL A 275 -31.58 -2.20 7.66
CA VAL A 275 -30.66 -3.26 8.14
C VAL A 275 -30.28 -4.18 6.99
N ASP A 276 -29.02 -4.61 6.99
CA ASP A 276 -28.41 -5.63 6.14
C ASP A 276 -27.58 -6.54 7.04
N ASN A 277 -28.17 -7.65 7.46
CA ASN A 277 -27.58 -8.58 8.42
C ASN A 277 -26.55 -9.50 7.75
N ASP A 278 -26.78 -9.90 6.50
CA ASP A 278 -25.87 -10.78 5.76
C ASP A 278 -24.68 -10.01 5.12
N ARG A 279 -24.76 -8.67 5.14
CA ARG A 279 -23.75 -7.71 4.68
C ARG A 279 -23.48 -7.82 3.19
N ASP A 280 -24.51 -8.08 2.40
CA ASP A 280 -24.40 -8.20 0.96
C ASP A 280 -24.69 -6.89 0.20
N GLY A 281 -24.96 -5.81 0.93
CA GLY A 281 -25.24 -4.47 0.40
C GLY A 281 -26.68 -4.27 -0.05
N ILE A 282 -27.58 -5.23 0.20
CA ILE A 282 -29.02 -5.14 -0.02
C ILE A 282 -29.71 -5.23 1.34
N SER A 283 -30.76 -4.44 1.54
CA SER A 283 -31.54 -4.54 2.78
C SER A 283 -32.28 -5.86 2.89
N ASP A 284 -32.35 -6.39 4.11
CA ASP A 284 -33.24 -7.50 4.46
C ASP A 284 -34.73 -7.13 4.42
N SER A 285 -35.06 -5.84 4.29
CA SER A 285 -36.43 -5.33 4.20
C SER A 285 -36.68 -4.64 2.87
N ALA A 286 -37.83 -4.92 2.25
CA ALA A 286 -38.31 -4.16 1.11
C ALA A 286 -38.68 -2.73 1.51
N TYR A 287 -38.39 -1.75 0.65
CA TYR A 287 -38.92 -0.40 0.80
C TYR A 287 -40.36 -0.37 0.28
N LYS A 288 -41.28 -0.75 1.17
CA LYS A 288 -42.72 -0.71 0.93
C LYS A 288 -43.22 0.73 1.04
N ASN A 289 -44.20 1.08 0.21
CA ASN A 289 -44.82 2.42 0.18
C ASN A 289 -43.83 3.54 -0.17
N ILE A 290 -43.05 3.35 -1.24
CA ILE A 290 -42.31 4.46 -1.85
C ILE A 290 -43.30 5.61 -2.09
N ALA A 291 -43.05 6.77 -1.48
CA ALA A 291 -44.03 7.86 -1.43
C ALA A 291 -44.55 8.23 -2.85
N GLY A 292 -45.87 8.06 -3.04
CA GLY A 292 -46.56 8.31 -4.31
C GLY A 292 -46.52 7.16 -5.34
N SER A 293 -46.00 6.00 -4.96
CA SER A 293 -45.96 4.75 -5.73
C SER A 293 -46.78 3.63 -5.07
N ILE A 294 -47.48 2.81 -5.87
CA ILE A 294 -48.04 1.51 -5.46
C ILE A 294 -47.00 0.38 -5.56
N TYR A 295 -45.90 0.61 -6.27
CA TYR A 295 -44.81 -0.35 -6.40
C TYR A 295 -43.80 -0.16 -5.27
N SER A 296 -43.20 -1.26 -4.86
CA SER A 296 -42.14 -1.30 -3.86
C SER A 296 -40.78 -1.58 -4.52
N ASP A 297 -39.71 -1.17 -3.85
CA ASP A 297 -38.38 -1.71 -4.13
C ASP A 297 -38.16 -2.90 -3.19
N ASN A 298 -38.09 -4.10 -3.76
CA ASN A 298 -37.95 -5.33 -2.98
C ASN A 298 -36.50 -5.71 -2.68
N LEU A 299 -35.53 -5.01 -3.25
CA LEU A 299 -34.10 -5.27 -3.03
C LEU A 299 -33.33 -3.95 -2.82
N PRO A 300 -33.81 -3.03 -1.98
CA PRO A 300 -33.22 -1.70 -1.86
C PRO A 300 -31.78 -1.83 -1.36
N LEU A 301 -30.88 -1.06 -1.98
CA LEU A 301 -29.47 -1.05 -1.61
C LEU A 301 -29.29 -0.31 -0.28
N VAL A 302 -28.30 -0.70 0.52
CA VAL A 302 -27.91 0.00 1.74
C VAL A 302 -26.41 0.25 1.76
N VAL A 303 -25.92 0.99 2.76
CA VAL A 303 -24.48 1.25 2.88
C VAL A 303 -23.74 -0.08 3.04
N TYR A 304 -22.97 -0.46 2.01
CA TYR A 304 -22.25 -1.72 2.01
C TYR A 304 -21.12 -1.71 3.05
N LYS A 305 -21.20 -2.66 3.99
CA LYS A 305 -20.18 -2.87 5.03
C LYS A 305 -19.55 -4.24 4.79
N PRO A 306 -18.47 -4.36 4.00
CA PRO A 306 -17.89 -5.64 3.66
C PRO A 306 -17.57 -6.43 4.93
N LYS A 307 -17.94 -7.72 4.93
CA LYS A 307 -17.59 -8.63 6.01
C LYS A 307 -16.06 -8.71 6.10
N SER A 308 -15.50 -8.21 7.20
CA SER A 308 -14.06 -8.27 7.45
C SER A 308 -13.63 -9.73 7.48
N THR A 309 -12.70 -10.10 6.60
CA THR A 309 -12.08 -11.43 6.58
C THR A 309 -10.82 -11.41 7.41
N LYS A 310 -10.48 -12.54 8.05
CA LYS A 310 -9.23 -12.66 8.82
C LYS A 310 -8.05 -12.36 7.88
N PRO A 311 -7.09 -11.49 8.27
CA PRO A 311 -6.00 -11.13 7.40
C PRO A 311 -5.07 -12.33 7.20
N VAL A 312 -4.37 -12.41 6.08
CA VAL A 312 -3.32 -13.41 5.83
C VAL A 312 -2.00 -12.67 5.69
N ALA A 313 -1.09 -12.87 6.64
CA ALA A 313 0.19 -12.17 6.68
C ALA A 313 1.10 -12.62 5.53
N ALA A 314 1.61 -11.68 4.76
CA ALA A 314 2.60 -11.93 3.72
C ALA A 314 3.49 -10.71 3.52
N PHE A 315 4.76 -10.92 3.18
CA PHE A 315 5.68 -9.81 2.91
C PHE A 315 6.83 -10.18 1.98
N SER A 316 7.48 -9.15 1.44
CA SER A 316 8.76 -9.22 0.72
C SER A 316 9.78 -8.23 1.31
N ALA A 317 11.06 -8.43 1.03
CA ALA A 317 12.13 -7.51 1.41
C ALA A 317 13.15 -7.35 0.28
N SER A 318 13.77 -6.16 0.19
CA SER A 318 14.86 -5.91 -0.75
C SER A 318 15.86 -4.87 -0.20
N PRO A 319 17.17 -5.12 -0.27
CA PRO A 319 17.83 -6.40 -0.61
C PRO A 319 17.68 -7.45 0.52
N THR A 320 17.77 -8.75 0.19
CA THR A 320 17.78 -9.84 1.20
C THR A 320 19.18 -10.29 1.63
N SER A 321 20.23 -9.77 1.00
CA SER A 321 21.61 -10.04 1.41
C SER A 321 22.56 -8.90 1.05
N GLY A 322 23.61 -8.70 1.85
CA GLY A 322 24.64 -7.71 1.57
C GLY A 322 25.63 -7.53 2.72
N LYS A 323 26.55 -6.57 2.59
CA LYS A 323 27.55 -6.26 3.62
C LYS A 323 26.94 -5.50 4.79
N ALA A 324 27.47 -5.69 6.00
CA ALA A 324 27.13 -4.82 7.13
C ALA A 324 27.72 -3.39 6.92
N PRO A 325 26.97 -2.32 7.25
CA PRO A 325 25.55 -2.30 7.56
C PRO A 325 24.67 -2.51 6.31
N LEU A 326 23.60 -3.30 6.43
CA LEU A 326 22.65 -3.57 5.34
C LEU A 326 21.32 -2.87 5.60
N ASN A 327 20.97 -1.89 4.75
CA ASN A 327 19.64 -1.27 4.76
C ASN A 327 18.68 -2.12 3.91
N VAL A 328 17.54 -2.51 4.47
CA VAL A 328 16.54 -3.36 3.83
C VAL A 328 15.17 -2.67 3.86
N LYS A 329 14.50 -2.60 2.72
CA LYS A 329 13.10 -2.16 2.62
C LYS A 329 12.18 -3.37 2.68
N PHE A 330 11.21 -3.33 3.59
CA PHE A 330 10.15 -4.34 3.71
C PHE A 330 8.86 -3.82 3.09
N THR A 331 8.16 -4.70 2.38
CA THR A 331 6.88 -4.41 1.75
C THR A 331 5.84 -5.42 2.22
N ASP A 332 4.76 -4.92 2.81
CA ASP A 332 3.58 -5.69 3.14
C ASP A 332 2.88 -6.19 1.87
N LYS A 333 2.50 -7.47 1.88
CA LYS A 333 1.74 -8.16 0.83
C LYS A 333 0.52 -8.87 1.42
N SER A 334 0.16 -8.54 2.67
CA SER A 334 -0.91 -9.21 3.40
C SER A 334 -2.27 -8.93 2.77
N THR A 335 -3.18 -9.92 2.86
CA THR A 335 -4.55 -9.80 2.37
C THR A 335 -5.54 -9.66 3.54
N GLY A 336 -6.82 -9.40 3.24
CA GLY A 336 -7.88 -9.28 4.26
C GLY A 336 -7.86 -7.95 5.02
N THR A 337 -7.51 -6.84 4.36
CA THR A 337 -7.60 -5.46 4.88
C THR A 337 -7.08 -5.31 6.33
N PRO A 338 -5.78 -5.56 6.57
CA PRO A 338 -5.18 -5.35 7.88
C PRO A 338 -5.23 -3.88 8.29
N THR A 339 -5.46 -3.62 9.57
CA THR A 339 -5.49 -2.28 10.17
C THR A 339 -4.36 -2.08 11.19
N TYR A 340 -3.48 -3.06 11.34
CA TYR A 340 -2.37 -3.06 12.28
C TYR A 340 -1.25 -3.96 11.75
N TRP A 341 0.01 -3.49 11.90
CA TRP A 341 1.22 -4.21 11.53
C TRP A 341 2.18 -4.25 12.72
N TYR A 342 2.90 -5.36 12.86
CA TYR A 342 4.03 -5.49 13.77
C TYR A 342 5.11 -6.33 13.10
N TRP A 343 6.28 -5.73 12.96
CA TRP A 343 7.48 -6.35 12.42
C TRP A 343 8.44 -6.69 13.54
N ASN A 344 9.05 -7.86 13.47
CA ASN A 344 10.23 -8.20 14.24
C ASN A 344 11.33 -8.62 13.25
N PHE A 345 12.43 -7.86 13.24
CA PHE A 345 13.51 -8.01 12.27
C PHE A 345 14.54 -9.09 12.65
N GLY A 346 14.40 -9.70 13.84
CA GLY A 346 15.27 -10.81 14.27
C GLY A 346 16.61 -10.38 14.89
N ASP A 347 16.87 -9.07 14.99
CA ASP A 347 18.05 -8.49 15.66
C ASP A 347 17.69 -7.79 16.99
N GLY A 348 16.44 -7.96 17.45
CA GLY A 348 15.87 -7.32 18.64
C GLY A 348 15.04 -6.07 18.36
N SER A 349 15.15 -5.49 17.15
CA SER A 349 14.38 -4.31 16.76
C SER A 349 13.01 -4.64 16.13
N LYS A 350 12.12 -3.65 16.10
CA LYS A 350 10.69 -3.81 15.75
C LYS A 350 10.17 -2.60 14.96
N SER A 351 9.05 -2.75 14.25
CA SER A 351 8.33 -1.64 13.61
C SER A 351 6.82 -1.87 13.55
N TYR A 352 6.04 -0.79 13.47
CA TYR A 352 4.58 -0.81 13.32
C TYR A 352 4.09 -0.18 12.01
N LEU A 353 5.01 0.29 11.17
CA LEU A 353 4.67 0.80 9.85
C LEU A 353 4.26 -0.35 8.93
N GLN A 354 3.37 -0.09 7.97
CA GLN A 354 3.00 -1.09 6.97
C GLN A 354 4.22 -1.50 6.13
N ASN A 355 5.04 -0.54 5.66
CA ASN A 355 6.18 -0.79 4.79
C ASN A 355 7.47 -0.14 5.37
N PRO A 356 8.09 -0.74 6.41
CA PRO A 356 9.25 -0.14 7.07
C PRO A 356 10.55 -0.35 6.28
N THR A 357 11.53 0.51 6.54
CA THR A 357 12.94 0.25 6.25
C THR A 357 13.67 -0.12 7.54
N HIS A 358 14.69 -0.97 7.47
CA HIS A 358 15.48 -1.38 8.63
C HIS A 358 16.96 -1.54 8.30
N LYS A 359 17.84 -1.17 9.24
CA LYS A 359 19.31 -1.25 9.11
C LYS A 359 19.88 -2.36 9.99
N TYR A 360 20.43 -3.39 9.37
CA TYR A 360 21.16 -4.46 10.06
C TYR A 360 22.65 -4.11 10.16
N SER A 361 23.09 -3.72 11.37
CA SER A 361 24.47 -3.25 11.60
C SER A 361 25.49 -4.37 11.82
N LYS A 362 25.06 -5.59 12.14
CA LYS A 362 25.95 -6.74 12.42
C LYS A 362 25.80 -7.82 11.35
N ALA A 363 26.88 -8.53 11.05
CA ALA A 363 26.82 -9.73 10.22
C ALA A 363 26.02 -10.83 10.93
N GLY A 364 25.22 -11.59 10.17
CA GLY A 364 24.31 -12.60 10.70
C GLY A 364 23.22 -13.00 9.69
N ALA A 365 22.53 -14.09 10.00
CA ALA A 365 21.30 -14.48 9.30
C ALA A 365 20.11 -14.17 10.22
N TYR A 366 19.19 -13.32 9.77
CA TYR A 366 18.09 -12.79 10.58
C TYR A 366 16.75 -13.37 10.16
N ASN A 367 15.98 -13.82 11.16
CA ASN A 367 14.60 -14.27 10.99
C ASN A 367 13.68 -13.04 11.03
N VAL A 368 12.88 -12.81 9.99
CA VAL A 368 11.94 -11.70 9.96
C VAL A 368 10.53 -12.21 10.09
N SER A 369 9.74 -11.61 10.97
CA SER A 369 8.31 -11.90 11.12
C SER A 369 7.45 -10.66 10.96
N LEU A 370 6.29 -10.86 10.34
CA LEU A 370 5.22 -9.86 10.22
C LEU A 370 3.96 -10.42 10.86
N ILE A 371 3.37 -9.62 11.71
CA ILE A 371 2.06 -9.81 12.32
C ILE A 371 1.12 -8.75 11.75
N VAL A 372 -0.02 -9.19 11.24
CA VAL A 372 -1.10 -8.28 10.80
C VAL A 372 -2.40 -8.58 11.52
N LYS A 373 -3.17 -7.54 11.84
CA LYS A 373 -4.45 -7.66 12.55
C LYS A 373 -5.52 -6.76 11.93
N ASN A 374 -6.77 -7.22 11.98
CA ASN A 374 -7.96 -6.41 11.84
C ASN A 374 -9.02 -6.86 12.87
N ALA A 375 -10.26 -6.37 12.76
CA ALA A 375 -11.37 -6.75 13.64
C ALA A 375 -11.73 -8.25 13.57
N ALA A 376 -11.53 -8.91 12.43
CA ALA A 376 -11.82 -10.33 12.24
C ALA A 376 -10.72 -11.26 12.78
N GLY A 377 -9.53 -10.73 13.09
CA GLY A 377 -8.47 -11.48 13.78
C GLY A 377 -7.07 -11.08 13.37
N ARG A 378 -6.11 -11.97 13.64
CA ARG A 378 -4.68 -11.77 13.39
C ARG A 378 -4.09 -12.92 12.60
N SER A 379 -3.08 -12.62 11.78
CA SER A 379 -2.21 -13.61 11.14
C SER A 379 -0.74 -13.25 11.33
N THR A 380 0.13 -14.24 11.19
CA THR A 380 1.56 -14.10 11.41
C THR A 380 2.30 -14.95 10.40
N VAL A 381 3.36 -14.38 9.83
CA VAL A 381 4.28 -15.08 8.93
C VAL A 381 5.71 -14.81 9.40
N THR A 382 6.54 -15.85 9.41
CA THR A 382 7.96 -15.76 9.76
C THR A 382 8.78 -16.37 8.64
N LYS A 383 9.79 -15.63 8.14
CA LYS A 383 10.78 -16.12 7.19
C LYS A 383 12.13 -16.28 7.90
N THR A 384 12.58 -17.51 8.06
CA THR A 384 13.83 -17.86 8.76
C THR A 384 15.06 -17.59 7.90
N GLY A 385 16.09 -16.96 8.46
CA GLY A 385 17.35 -16.62 7.78
C GLY A 385 17.15 -15.75 6.54
N TYR A 386 16.06 -14.97 6.52
CA TYR A 386 15.60 -14.27 5.32
C TYR A 386 16.51 -13.13 4.91
N ILE A 387 17.11 -12.43 5.88
CA ILE A 387 18.11 -11.40 5.64
C ILE A 387 19.50 -11.94 6.01
N LYS A 388 20.44 -11.93 5.05
CA LYS A 388 21.81 -12.40 5.24
C LYS A 388 22.80 -11.24 5.16
N VAL A 389 23.34 -10.85 6.31
CA VAL A 389 24.35 -9.80 6.40
C VAL A 389 25.72 -10.45 6.53
N ILE A 390 26.63 -10.16 5.60
CA ILE A 390 27.97 -10.77 5.55
C ILE A 390 29.05 -9.75 5.93
N SER A 391 30.18 -10.25 6.44
CA SER A 391 31.40 -9.49 6.74
C SER A 391 32.54 -9.91 5.81
N LYS A 392 33.63 -9.13 5.78
CA LYS A 392 34.87 -9.55 5.11
C LYS A 392 35.34 -10.89 5.70
N PRO A 393 35.84 -11.83 4.87
CA PRO A 393 36.32 -13.09 5.36
C PRO A 393 37.68 -12.89 6.05
N VAL A 394 37.96 -13.67 7.10
CA VAL A 394 39.26 -13.69 7.77
C VAL A 394 39.98 -14.96 7.34
N ALA A 395 41.10 -14.80 6.63
CA ALA A 395 41.84 -15.92 6.08
C ALA A 395 42.57 -16.70 7.18
N ALA A 396 42.42 -18.03 7.20
CA ALA A 396 43.17 -18.90 8.10
C ALA A 396 43.37 -20.27 7.44
N PHE A 397 44.51 -20.92 7.71
CA PHE A 397 44.76 -22.27 7.20
C PHE A 397 45.71 -23.09 8.08
N SER A 398 45.72 -24.40 7.81
CA SER A 398 46.67 -25.39 8.34
C SER A 398 47.24 -26.26 7.21
N ALA A 399 48.40 -26.89 7.44
CA ALA A 399 49.02 -27.82 6.49
C ALA A 399 49.62 -29.03 7.20
N SER A 400 49.64 -30.19 6.53
CA SER A 400 50.28 -31.41 7.04
C SER A 400 50.81 -32.28 5.88
N PRO A 401 52.04 -32.82 5.97
CA PRO A 401 53.10 -32.48 6.93
C PRO A 401 53.70 -31.08 6.66
N THR A 402 54.35 -30.45 7.64
CA THR A 402 55.06 -29.16 7.47
C THR A 402 56.56 -29.31 7.19
N SER A 403 57.11 -30.52 7.24
CA SER A 403 58.50 -30.79 6.85
C SER A 403 58.71 -32.21 6.33
N GLY A 404 59.78 -32.42 5.55
CA GLY A 404 60.12 -33.75 5.01
C GLY A 404 61.17 -33.70 3.89
N LYS A 405 61.44 -34.83 3.26
CA LYS A 405 62.39 -34.92 2.12
C LYS A 405 61.70 -34.59 0.80
N ALA A 406 62.44 -34.02 -0.15
CA ALA A 406 61.94 -33.86 -1.52
C ALA A 406 61.83 -35.23 -2.21
N PRO A 407 60.73 -35.51 -2.98
CA PRO A 407 59.52 -34.70 -3.10
C PRO A 407 58.59 -34.82 -1.88
N LEU A 408 58.07 -33.70 -1.38
CA LEU A 408 57.14 -33.65 -0.24
C LEU A 408 55.71 -33.27 -0.71
N ASN A 409 54.74 -34.16 -0.49
CA ASN A 409 53.32 -33.85 -0.69
C ASN A 409 52.74 -33.26 0.61
N VAL A 410 52.12 -32.08 0.52
CA VAL A 410 51.53 -31.36 1.65
C VAL A 410 50.04 -31.12 1.40
N LYS A 411 49.18 -31.51 2.34
CA LYS A 411 47.74 -31.23 2.31
C LYS A 411 47.45 -29.95 3.08
N TYR A 412 46.76 -29.00 2.44
CA TYR A 412 46.30 -27.76 3.06
C TYR A 412 44.82 -27.84 3.41
N THR A 413 44.44 -27.25 4.54
CA THR A 413 43.05 -27.16 5.00
C THR A 413 42.72 -25.72 5.33
N ASP A 414 41.72 -25.17 4.64
CA ASP A 414 41.12 -23.86 4.91
C ASP A 414 40.41 -23.87 6.27
N LYS A 415 40.65 -22.81 7.03
CA LYS A 415 40.05 -22.53 8.35
C LYS A 415 39.46 -21.12 8.40
N SER A 416 39.29 -20.47 7.24
CA SER A 416 38.85 -19.09 7.13
C SER A 416 37.41 -18.91 7.64
N THR A 417 37.11 -17.75 8.25
CA THR A 417 35.77 -17.38 8.73
C THR A 417 35.11 -16.34 7.81
N GLY A 418 33.83 -16.03 8.01
CA GLY A 418 33.12 -14.98 7.25
C GLY A 418 32.61 -15.41 5.86
N ILE A 419 32.35 -16.71 5.65
CA ILE A 419 31.79 -17.31 4.42
C ILE A 419 32.58 -16.88 3.16
N PRO A 420 33.79 -17.43 2.96
CA PRO A 420 34.53 -17.29 1.70
C PRO A 420 33.73 -17.83 0.50
N ALA A 421 33.77 -17.11 -0.62
CA ALA A 421 33.21 -17.55 -1.91
C ALA A 421 34.30 -18.00 -2.90
N SER A 422 35.57 -17.61 -2.69
CA SER A 422 36.71 -18.06 -3.52
C SER A 422 38.02 -18.05 -2.73
N TRP A 423 38.95 -18.93 -3.11
CA TRP A 423 40.27 -19.11 -2.50
C TRP A 423 41.39 -18.87 -3.52
N TYR A 424 42.54 -18.40 -3.05
CA TYR A 424 43.77 -18.28 -3.81
C TYR A 424 44.95 -18.62 -2.91
N TRP A 425 45.67 -19.66 -3.28
CA TRP A 425 46.86 -20.16 -2.62
C TRP A 425 48.11 -19.82 -3.42
N ASN A 426 49.16 -19.38 -2.73
CA ASN A 426 50.52 -19.33 -3.26
C ASN A 426 51.41 -20.17 -2.35
N PHE A 427 52.03 -21.22 -2.91
CA PHE A 427 52.79 -22.20 -2.15
C PHE A 427 54.25 -21.79 -1.91
N GLY A 428 54.71 -20.66 -2.47
CA GLY A 428 56.06 -20.12 -2.26
C GLY A 428 57.14 -20.70 -3.17
N ASP A 429 56.81 -21.66 -4.04
CA ASP A 429 57.69 -22.26 -5.05
C ASP A 429 57.36 -21.81 -6.49
N GLY A 430 56.48 -20.81 -6.62
CA GLY A 430 55.95 -20.28 -7.89
C GLY A 430 54.58 -20.85 -8.28
N SER A 431 54.18 -21.99 -7.71
CA SER A 431 52.89 -22.63 -7.98
C SER A 431 51.74 -22.04 -7.15
N LYS A 432 50.51 -22.23 -7.64
CA LYS A 432 49.27 -21.60 -7.11
C LYS A 432 48.11 -22.59 -7.13
N SER A 433 47.08 -22.35 -6.32
CA SER A 433 45.81 -23.10 -6.37
C SER A 433 44.60 -22.21 -6.05
N TYR A 434 43.42 -22.60 -6.53
CA TYR A 434 42.15 -21.91 -6.28
C TYR A 434 41.13 -22.81 -5.56
N ILE A 435 41.51 -24.04 -5.25
CA ILE A 435 40.68 -25.03 -4.56
C ILE A 435 40.70 -24.71 -3.06
N GLN A 436 39.58 -24.91 -2.36
CA GLN A 436 39.49 -24.63 -0.91
C GLN A 436 40.55 -25.39 -0.09
N ASN A 437 40.72 -26.69 -0.32
CA ASN A 437 41.63 -27.57 0.43
C ASN A 437 42.60 -28.30 -0.51
N PRO A 438 43.64 -27.63 -1.05
CA PRO A 438 44.51 -28.23 -2.05
C PRO A 438 45.55 -29.18 -1.44
N VAL A 439 46.05 -30.12 -2.25
CA VAL A 439 47.28 -30.88 -2.00
C VAL A 439 48.35 -30.37 -2.96
N HIS A 440 49.54 -30.08 -2.46
CA HIS A 440 50.66 -29.56 -3.26
C HIS A 440 51.93 -30.38 -3.09
N LYS A 441 52.71 -30.55 -4.16
CA LYS A 441 53.96 -31.32 -4.20
C LYS A 441 55.17 -30.40 -4.34
N TYR A 442 55.98 -30.32 -3.29
CA TYR A 442 57.27 -29.64 -3.32
C TYR A 442 58.36 -30.58 -3.82
N SER A 443 58.83 -30.37 -5.05
CA SER A 443 59.79 -31.26 -5.72
C SER A 443 61.26 -30.94 -5.46
N LYS A 444 61.56 -29.79 -4.85
CA LYS A 444 62.93 -29.35 -4.53
C LYS A 444 63.09 -29.14 -3.02
N ALA A 445 64.32 -29.28 -2.54
CA ALA A 445 64.65 -28.86 -1.19
C ALA A 445 64.54 -27.32 -1.08
N GLY A 446 64.06 -26.83 0.06
CA GLY A 446 63.84 -25.41 0.27
C GLY A 446 62.95 -25.14 1.47
N THR A 447 62.86 -23.86 1.84
CA THR A 447 61.95 -23.36 2.87
C THR A 447 60.93 -22.46 2.18
N TYR A 448 59.65 -22.80 2.26
CA TYR A 448 58.60 -22.19 1.45
C TYR A 448 57.63 -21.37 2.31
N THR A 449 57.37 -20.13 1.87
CA THR A 449 56.37 -19.24 2.45
C THR A 449 55.03 -19.46 1.76
N VAL A 450 53.98 -19.75 2.52
CA VAL A 450 52.65 -20.06 1.97
C VAL A 450 51.68 -18.94 2.29
N SER A 451 50.90 -18.48 1.32
CA SER A 451 49.81 -17.53 1.54
C SER A 451 48.46 -18.03 1.02
N LEU A 452 47.40 -17.65 1.73
CA LEU A 452 46.00 -17.86 1.35
C LEU A 452 45.30 -16.51 1.32
N ILE A 453 44.59 -16.23 0.22
CA ILE A 453 43.64 -15.13 0.08
C ILE A 453 42.25 -15.74 -0.09
N VAL A 454 41.31 -15.31 0.74
CA VAL A 454 39.88 -15.65 0.61
C VAL A 454 39.08 -14.40 0.26
N LYS A 455 38.05 -14.54 -0.57
CA LYS A 455 37.20 -13.43 -1.00
C LYS A 455 35.72 -13.80 -0.87
N ASN A 456 34.91 -12.83 -0.49
CA ASN A 456 33.46 -12.84 -0.69
C ASN A 456 33.00 -11.46 -1.20
N ALA A 457 31.68 -11.23 -1.29
CA ALA A 457 31.13 -9.96 -1.76
C ALA A 457 31.41 -8.76 -0.81
N ALA A 458 31.74 -8.99 0.47
CA ALA A 458 32.13 -7.95 1.41
C ALA A 458 33.62 -7.57 1.32
N GLY A 459 34.47 -8.42 0.75
CA GLY A 459 35.88 -8.10 0.47
C GLY A 459 36.82 -9.32 0.52
N ARG A 460 38.12 -9.05 0.70
CA ARG A 460 39.19 -10.06 0.77
C ARG A 460 39.84 -10.10 2.14
N GLY A 461 40.18 -11.29 2.61
CA GLY A 461 41.10 -11.54 3.71
C GLY A 461 42.33 -12.29 3.21
N ALA A 462 43.49 -12.05 3.82
CA ALA A 462 44.74 -12.71 3.45
C ALA A 462 45.52 -13.13 4.69
N VAL A 463 46.22 -14.25 4.60
CA VAL A 463 47.15 -14.73 5.63
C VAL A 463 48.38 -15.31 4.94
N THR A 464 49.57 -14.99 5.46
CA THR A 464 50.86 -15.50 4.97
C THR A 464 51.61 -16.12 6.13
N LYS A 465 52.07 -17.36 5.97
CA LYS A 465 52.95 -18.04 6.92
C LYS A 465 54.34 -18.17 6.30
N THR A 466 55.27 -17.36 6.79
CA THR A 466 56.66 -17.33 6.31
C THR A 466 57.41 -18.60 6.71
N GLY A 467 58.09 -19.21 5.74
CA GLY A 467 58.88 -20.43 5.94
C GLY A 467 58.11 -21.63 6.53
N TYR A 468 56.81 -21.71 6.22
CA TYR A 468 55.89 -22.66 6.83
C TYR A 468 56.14 -24.12 6.45
N ILE A 469 56.67 -24.38 5.25
CA ILE A 469 57.02 -25.73 4.78
C ILE A 469 58.53 -25.85 4.60
N LYS A 470 59.15 -26.88 5.19
CA LYS A 470 60.60 -27.15 5.09
C LYS A 470 60.90 -28.48 4.41
N VAL A 471 61.51 -28.41 3.23
CA VAL A 471 61.86 -29.59 2.42
C VAL A 471 63.39 -29.78 2.39
N THR A 472 63.88 -30.95 2.77
CA THR A 472 65.30 -31.30 2.77
C THR A 472 65.69 -32.13 1.54
N GLY A 473 66.90 -31.92 1.02
CA GLY A 473 67.41 -32.66 -0.15
C GLY A 473 67.83 -34.10 0.18
N THR A 474 67.73 -34.98 -0.80
CA THR A 474 68.33 -36.32 -0.77
C THR A 474 69.75 -36.25 -1.30
N SER A 475 70.75 -36.22 -0.40
CA SER A 475 72.13 -36.53 -0.80
C SER A 475 72.28 -38.04 -0.92
N GLN A 476 72.62 -38.54 -2.11
CA GLN A 476 73.21 -39.86 -2.29
C GLN A 476 74.70 -39.77 -1.95
N THR A 477 75.14 -40.50 -0.92
CA THR A 477 76.44 -41.17 -0.87
C THR A 477 76.34 -42.31 0.14
N SER A 478 76.70 -43.50 -0.33
CA SER A 478 76.88 -44.72 0.45
C SER A 478 78.26 -44.73 1.10
N THR A 479 78.32 -44.92 2.42
CA THR A 479 79.35 -45.74 3.07
C THR A 479 78.69 -46.52 4.19
N ALA A 480 78.91 -47.83 4.18
CA ALA A 480 78.41 -48.75 5.18
C ALA A 480 79.01 -48.43 6.56
N ALA A 481 78.16 -48.17 7.54
CA ALA A 481 78.45 -48.38 8.94
C ALA A 481 77.34 -49.24 9.52
N LEU A 482 77.70 -50.49 9.76
CA LEU A 482 76.99 -51.48 10.56
C LEU A 482 76.43 -50.83 11.83
N PHE A 483 75.11 -50.71 11.98
CA PHE A 483 74.44 -50.86 13.28
C PHE A 483 73.04 -51.43 13.06
N ALA A 484 72.88 -52.64 13.57
CA ALA A 484 71.68 -53.36 14.00
C ALA A 484 70.35 -53.00 13.33
N SER A 485 69.65 -54.03 12.88
CA SER A 485 68.20 -54.05 12.88
C SER A 485 67.76 -53.54 14.27
N SER A 486 67.34 -52.28 14.34
CA SER A 486 66.83 -51.68 15.56
C SER A 486 65.36 -52.01 15.62
N THR A 487 64.89 -52.35 16.81
CA THR A 487 63.46 -52.48 17.05
C THR A 487 62.78 -51.20 16.57
N PRO A 488 61.57 -51.25 15.97
CA PRO A 488 60.84 -50.05 15.59
C PRO A 488 60.73 -49.10 16.78
N THR A 489 60.53 -47.81 16.55
CA THR A 489 60.04 -46.92 17.62
C THR A 489 58.62 -46.54 17.27
N ALA A 490 57.67 -47.07 18.02
CA ALA A 490 56.26 -46.91 17.74
C ALA A 490 55.83 -45.46 18.00
N ALA A 491 55.12 -44.86 17.04
CA ALA A 491 54.55 -43.52 17.20
C ALA A 491 53.21 -43.45 16.46
N LEU A 492 52.23 -42.77 17.05
CA LEU A 492 50.87 -42.68 16.49
C LEU A 492 50.28 -41.28 16.60
N SER A 493 49.40 -40.95 15.66
CA SER A 493 48.48 -39.80 15.73
C SER A 493 47.06 -40.23 15.37
N ALA A 494 46.07 -39.43 15.78
CA ALA A 494 44.66 -39.67 15.47
C ALA A 494 43.93 -38.34 15.19
N SER A 495 42.89 -38.37 14.36
CA SER A 495 42.01 -37.23 14.13
C SER A 495 40.58 -37.70 13.79
N PRO A 496 39.54 -37.15 14.45
CA PRO A 496 39.57 -36.28 15.63
C PRO A 496 39.96 -37.04 16.91
N THR A 497 40.53 -36.37 17.93
CA THR A 497 40.80 -36.97 19.25
C THR A 497 39.67 -36.77 20.26
N SER A 498 38.60 -36.07 19.89
CA SER A 498 37.39 -35.96 20.70
C SER A 498 36.15 -35.68 19.85
N GLY A 499 34.97 -36.07 20.35
CA GLY A 499 33.71 -35.86 19.66
C GLY A 499 32.53 -36.54 20.36
N LYS A 500 31.39 -36.61 19.68
CA LYS A 500 30.17 -37.27 20.17
C LYS A 500 30.03 -38.67 19.59
N THR A 501 29.39 -39.59 20.31
CA THR A 501 29.11 -40.95 19.79
C THR A 501 28.04 -40.96 18.68
N PRO A 502 28.19 -41.73 17.59
CA PRO A 502 29.38 -42.50 17.24
C PRO A 502 30.51 -41.59 16.76
N LEU A 503 31.73 -41.78 17.29
CA LEU A 503 32.92 -41.03 16.88
C LEU A 503 33.81 -41.90 16.00
N THR A 504 33.82 -41.61 14.70
CA THR A 504 34.79 -42.19 13.77
C THR A 504 36.10 -41.40 13.83
N VAL A 505 37.21 -42.12 14.03
CA VAL A 505 38.56 -41.59 14.21
C VAL A 505 39.50 -42.25 13.20
N ASP A 506 40.23 -41.43 12.44
CA ASP A 506 41.31 -41.92 11.58
C ASP A 506 42.62 -41.98 12.37
N PHE A 507 43.24 -43.16 12.42
CA PHE A 507 44.54 -43.41 13.05
C PHE A 507 45.65 -43.44 12.02
N THR A 508 46.81 -42.89 12.38
CA THR A 508 47.99 -42.86 11.50
C THR A 508 49.21 -43.41 12.24
N ASP A 509 49.87 -44.37 11.61
CA ASP A 509 51.18 -44.86 12.01
C ASP A 509 52.26 -43.83 11.64
N ASN A 510 53.01 -43.39 12.65
CA ASN A 510 54.18 -42.52 12.52
C ASN A 510 55.46 -43.24 12.98
N SER A 511 55.43 -44.57 13.11
CA SER A 511 56.52 -45.35 13.67
C SER A 511 57.77 -45.28 12.78
N THR A 512 58.94 -45.28 13.42
CA THR A 512 60.24 -45.30 12.74
C THR A 512 60.91 -46.67 12.89
N GLY A 513 62.01 -46.93 12.16
CA GLY A 513 62.70 -48.22 12.22
C GLY A 513 62.11 -49.32 11.31
N SER A 514 61.42 -48.93 10.24
CA SER A 514 60.92 -49.84 9.19
C SER A 514 60.07 -51.02 9.72
N PRO A 515 58.96 -50.76 10.42
CA PRO A 515 58.03 -51.81 10.82
C PRO A 515 57.45 -52.53 9.60
N THR A 516 57.26 -53.84 9.73
CA THR A 516 56.66 -54.73 8.72
C THR A 516 55.29 -55.27 9.16
N SER A 517 54.87 -55.05 10.41
CA SER A 517 53.54 -55.38 10.92
C SER A 517 53.13 -54.47 12.08
N TRP A 518 51.81 -54.27 12.24
CA TRP A 518 51.21 -53.38 13.23
C TRP A 518 50.12 -54.13 14.01
N LYS A 519 49.95 -53.73 15.28
CA LYS A 519 48.79 -54.11 16.10
C LYS A 519 48.30 -52.89 16.87
N TRP A 520 47.11 -52.43 16.53
CA TRP A 520 46.37 -51.37 17.22
C TRP A 520 45.45 -51.98 18.26
N ASP A 521 45.39 -51.38 19.43
CA ASP A 521 44.35 -51.62 20.44
C ASP A 521 43.71 -50.26 20.74
N PHE A 522 42.42 -50.14 20.45
CA PHE A 522 41.69 -48.89 20.55
C PHE A 522 41.20 -48.60 21.97
N GLY A 523 41.37 -49.54 22.92
CA GLY A 523 40.97 -49.36 24.32
C GLY A 523 39.48 -49.56 24.58
N ASP A 524 38.70 -49.96 23.58
CA ASP A 524 37.27 -50.31 23.67
C ASP A 524 37.00 -51.82 23.53
N GLY A 525 38.06 -52.63 23.53
CA GLY A 525 38.01 -54.08 23.33
C GLY A 525 38.17 -54.52 21.88
N THR A 526 38.37 -53.59 20.93
CA THR A 526 38.64 -53.90 19.52
C THR A 526 40.07 -53.58 19.10
N ASP A 527 40.58 -54.29 18.08
CA ASP A 527 41.94 -54.16 17.56
C ASP A 527 41.99 -54.09 16.02
N SER A 528 43.16 -53.75 15.47
CA SER A 528 43.41 -53.78 14.02
C SER A 528 44.88 -54.08 13.71
N THR A 529 45.15 -54.71 12.55
CA THR A 529 46.51 -54.96 12.05
C THR A 529 46.90 -54.11 10.85
N GLU A 530 46.02 -53.20 10.42
CA GLU A 530 46.30 -52.28 9.32
C GLU A 530 47.36 -51.24 9.75
N GLN A 531 48.14 -50.74 8.79
CA GLN A 531 49.14 -49.71 9.10
C GLN A 531 48.50 -48.42 9.62
N SER A 532 47.35 -48.00 9.08
CA SER A 532 46.67 -46.76 9.47
C SER A 532 45.15 -46.94 9.36
N PRO A 533 44.51 -47.53 10.38
CA PRO A 533 43.09 -47.89 10.35
C PRO A 533 42.18 -46.68 10.64
N THR A 534 40.94 -46.78 10.19
CA THR A 534 39.82 -45.96 10.70
C THR A 534 39.02 -46.78 11.70
N HIS A 535 38.71 -46.22 12.87
CA HIS A 535 37.93 -46.90 13.91
C HIS A 535 36.76 -46.06 14.40
N THR A 536 35.64 -46.69 14.75
CA THR A 536 34.43 -45.99 15.25
C THR A 536 34.10 -46.41 16.67
N TYR A 537 34.18 -45.46 17.59
CA TYR A 537 33.77 -45.64 18.98
C TYR A 537 32.27 -45.40 19.12
N SER A 538 31.52 -46.46 19.46
CA SER A 538 30.06 -46.45 19.59
C SER A 538 29.56 -46.09 21.00
N ALA A 539 30.42 -46.15 22.01
CA ALA A 539 30.09 -45.78 23.40
C ALA A 539 30.79 -44.46 23.80
N ALA A 540 30.19 -43.76 24.77
CA ALA A 540 30.84 -42.63 25.41
C ALA A 540 31.91 -43.14 26.39
N GLY A 541 33.05 -42.45 26.45
CA GLY A 541 34.17 -42.84 27.30
C GLY A 541 35.48 -42.16 26.90
N THR A 542 36.49 -42.35 27.73
CA THR A 542 37.88 -41.98 27.41
C THR A 542 38.66 -43.25 27.12
N TYR A 543 39.25 -43.33 25.93
CA TYR A 543 39.89 -44.55 25.43
C TYR A 543 41.40 -44.38 25.36
N THR A 544 42.13 -45.39 25.85
CA THR A 544 43.59 -45.48 25.78
C THR A 544 43.97 -46.24 24.52
N VAL A 545 44.71 -45.60 23.61
CA VAL A 545 45.08 -46.20 22.33
C VAL A 545 46.53 -46.67 22.38
N LYS A 546 46.76 -47.91 21.94
CA LYS A 546 48.07 -48.55 21.89
C LYS A 546 48.39 -48.98 20.46
N LEU A 547 49.61 -48.71 20.01
CA LEU A 547 50.15 -49.25 18.75
C LEU A 547 51.43 -50.02 19.04
N THR A 548 51.47 -51.29 18.63
CA THR A 548 52.69 -52.10 18.56
C THR A 548 53.15 -52.19 17.11
N ALA A 549 54.36 -51.72 16.82
CA ALA A 549 54.99 -51.82 15.51
C ALA A 549 56.14 -52.83 15.60
N THR A 550 56.21 -53.78 14.65
CA THR A 550 57.15 -54.92 14.68
C THR A 550 57.91 -55.03 13.38
N ASN A 551 59.21 -55.34 13.45
CA ASN A 551 60.03 -55.77 12.32
C ASN A 551 60.83 -57.04 12.73
N THR A 552 61.76 -57.49 11.90
CA THR A 552 62.60 -58.67 12.17
C THR A 552 63.55 -58.50 13.37
N ALA A 553 63.81 -57.26 13.83
CA ALA A 553 64.59 -56.98 15.03
C ALA A 553 63.80 -57.02 16.34
N GLY A 554 62.48 -57.01 16.25
CA GLY A 554 61.59 -57.02 17.40
C GLY A 554 60.48 -55.99 17.30
N SER A 555 59.83 -55.71 18.41
CA SER A 555 58.64 -54.86 18.48
C SER A 555 58.80 -53.74 19.49
N ASN A 556 58.19 -52.59 19.23
CA ASN A 556 58.02 -51.53 20.21
C ASN A 556 56.56 -51.11 20.27
N THR A 557 56.14 -50.61 21.42
CA THR A 557 54.77 -50.20 21.65
C THR A 557 54.71 -48.79 22.22
N VAL A 558 53.85 -47.96 21.64
CA VAL A 558 53.44 -46.69 22.22
C VAL A 558 52.01 -46.80 22.75
N THR A 559 51.80 -46.31 23.97
CA THR A 559 50.48 -46.23 24.59
C THR A 559 50.17 -44.76 24.87
N LYS A 560 49.04 -44.27 24.37
CA LYS A 560 48.52 -42.93 24.70
C LYS A 560 47.30 -43.07 25.62
N PRO A 561 47.44 -42.86 26.94
CA PRO A 561 46.32 -42.93 27.87
C PRO A 561 45.31 -41.81 27.59
N ASN A 562 44.02 -42.12 27.69
CA ASN A 562 42.90 -41.18 27.50
C ASN A 562 43.00 -40.38 26.18
N TYR A 563 43.48 -41.02 25.11
CA TYR A 563 43.82 -40.34 23.87
C TYR A 563 42.60 -39.93 23.05
N ILE A 564 41.53 -40.72 23.09
CA ILE A 564 40.25 -40.40 22.44
C ILE A 564 39.19 -40.16 23.50
N THR A 565 38.51 -39.01 23.43
CA THR A 565 37.37 -38.68 24.31
C THR A 565 36.07 -38.66 23.53
N VAL A 566 35.21 -39.65 23.79
CA VAL A 566 33.86 -39.73 23.21
C VAL A 566 32.86 -39.29 24.25
N THR A 567 32.17 -38.20 23.97
CA THR A 567 31.07 -37.71 24.81
C THR A 567 29.76 -38.33 24.37
N ALA A 568 28.88 -38.63 25.32
CA ALA A 568 27.55 -39.11 25.00
C ALA A 568 26.82 -38.07 24.15
N THR A 569 26.08 -38.53 23.15
CA THR A 569 25.11 -37.70 22.45
C THR A 569 23.93 -37.52 23.37
N SER A 570 24.09 -36.63 24.36
CA SER A 570 22.95 -36.09 25.08
C SER A 570 22.12 -35.33 24.06
N GLN A 571 20.99 -35.89 23.66
CA GLN A 571 19.84 -35.09 23.23
C GLN A 571 19.35 -34.31 24.45
N THR A 572 20.14 -33.33 24.88
CA THR A 572 19.66 -32.20 25.64
C THR A 572 19.07 -31.24 24.62
N LEU A 573 17.78 -31.42 24.32
CA LEU A 573 16.92 -30.24 24.23
C LEU A 573 17.07 -29.55 25.58
N THR A 574 17.77 -28.43 25.63
CA THR A 574 17.63 -27.49 26.74
C THR A 574 16.26 -26.86 26.64
N GLU A 575 15.19 -27.60 26.97
CA GLU A 575 14.07 -26.96 27.67
C GLU A 575 14.50 -26.91 29.13
N THR A 576 14.90 -25.71 29.57
CA THR A 576 14.71 -25.36 30.96
C THR A 576 13.23 -25.61 31.24
N SER A 577 12.92 -26.61 32.05
CA SER A 577 11.55 -26.84 32.55
C SER A 577 11.17 -25.59 33.36
N GLN A 578 10.59 -24.61 32.66
CA GLN A 578 10.04 -23.40 33.23
C GLN A 578 8.65 -23.76 33.73
N THR A 579 8.29 -23.23 34.90
CA THR A 579 6.88 -23.25 35.33
C THR A 579 6.01 -22.69 34.20
N PRO A 580 4.82 -23.25 33.94
CA PRO A 580 3.96 -22.73 32.89
C PRO A 580 3.67 -21.25 33.15
N VAL A 581 3.33 -20.50 32.11
CA VAL A 581 2.71 -19.18 32.27
C VAL A 581 1.31 -19.29 31.73
N ALA A 582 0.34 -19.37 32.65
CA ALA A 582 -1.05 -19.55 32.27
C ALA A 582 -1.57 -18.33 31.50
N ASP A 583 -2.22 -18.55 30.36
CA ASP A 583 -3.00 -17.54 29.65
C ASP A 583 -4.05 -18.22 28.78
N PHE A 584 -5.11 -17.51 28.45
CA PHE A 584 -6.20 -18.04 27.64
C PHE A 584 -7.03 -16.95 26.97
N TRP A 585 -7.91 -17.33 26.06
CA TRP A 585 -8.98 -16.45 25.59
C TRP A 585 -10.30 -17.20 25.38
N ALA A 586 -11.39 -16.45 25.26
CA ALA A 586 -12.74 -16.95 25.05
C ALA A 586 -13.31 -16.46 23.71
N SER A 587 -14.07 -17.29 23.00
CA SER A 587 -14.64 -16.95 21.68
C SER A 587 -15.74 -15.87 21.72
N SER A 588 -16.34 -15.63 22.89
CA SER A 588 -17.32 -14.56 23.11
C SER A 588 -17.16 -14.03 24.53
N LEU A 589 -17.08 -12.70 24.69
CA LEU A 589 -16.96 -12.04 26.00
C LEU A 589 -18.29 -11.52 26.54
N SER A 590 -19.32 -11.46 25.70
CA SER A 590 -20.67 -11.10 26.13
C SER A 590 -21.76 -11.67 25.21
N GLY A 591 -22.98 -11.78 25.74
CA GLY A 591 -24.13 -12.27 25.00
C GLY A 591 -25.37 -12.45 25.88
N LYS A 592 -26.45 -13.04 25.35
CA LYS A 592 -27.67 -13.34 26.13
C LYS A 592 -27.60 -14.77 26.68
N ALA A 593 -28.16 -15.01 27.86
CA ALA A 593 -28.32 -16.37 28.41
C ALA A 593 -29.33 -17.19 27.58
N PRO A 594 -29.05 -18.48 27.28
CA PRO A 594 -27.79 -19.20 27.53
C PRO A 594 -26.69 -18.79 26.53
N LEU A 595 -25.50 -18.46 27.03
CA LEU A 595 -24.34 -18.09 26.21
C LEU A 595 -23.34 -19.25 26.14
N ASN A 596 -23.17 -19.85 24.96
CA ASN A 596 -22.13 -20.84 24.73
C ASN A 596 -20.80 -20.16 24.38
N VAL A 597 -19.74 -20.48 25.12
CA VAL A 597 -18.41 -19.89 25.01
C VAL A 597 -17.39 -21.02 24.88
N THR A 598 -16.50 -20.94 23.89
CA THR A 598 -15.36 -21.86 23.77
C THR A 598 -14.11 -21.17 24.28
N PHE A 599 -13.44 -21.79 25.24
CA PHE A 599 -12.19 -21.31 25.80
C PHE A 599 -11.00 -21.99 25.12
N THR A 600 -9.94 -21.23 24.88
CA THR A 600 -8.71 -21.73 24.27
C THR A 600 -7.53 -21.39 25.17
N ASP A 601 -6.82 -22.43 25.58
CA ASP A 601 -5.55 -22.31 26.30
C ASP A 601 -4.46 -21.73 25.37
N THR A 602 -3.76 -20.73 25.88
CA THR A 602 -2.58 -20.14 25.23
C THR A 602 -1.38 -20.14 26.17
N SER A 603 -1.42 -20.97 27.21
CA SER A 603 -0.37 -21.06 28.23
C SER A 603 0.96 -21.50 27.61
N THR A 604 2.05 -20.89 28.05
CA THR A 604 3.41 -21.24 27.61
C THR A 604 4.12 -22.07 28.67
N GLY A 605 5.31 -22.60 28.36
CA GLY A 605 6.06 -23.46 29.28
C GLY A 605 5.54 -24.91 29.34
N SER A 606 5.02 -25.43 28.23
CA SER A 606 4.68 -26.86 28.05
C SER A 606 3.81 -27.44 29.20
N PRO A 607 2.63 -26.86 29.49
CA PRO A 607 1.71 -27.42 30.48
C PRO A 607 1.25 -28.83 30.09
N THR A 608 1.14 -29.70 31.09
CA THR A 608 0.69 -31.09 30.95
C THR A 608 -0.69 -31.34 31.58
N SER A 609 -1.23 -30.40 32.35
CA SER A 609 -2.60 -30.44 32.85
C SER A 609 -3.20 -29.03 33.05
N TRP A 610 -4.53 -28.95 32.99
CA TRP A 610 -5.30 -27.71 33.10
C TRP A 610 -6.45 -27.88 34.09
N GLU A 611 -6.78 -26.80 34.79
CA GLU A 611 -7.96 -26.68 35.65
C GLU A 611 -8.62 -25.33 35.38
N TRP A 612 -9.85 -25.36 34.91
CA TRP A 612 -10.69 -24.20 34.61
C TRP A 612 -11.73 -24.03 35.71
N ASP A 613 -11.90 -22.80 36.17
CA ASP A 613 -13.05 -22.35 36.94
C ASP A 613 -13.74 -21.26 36.10
N PHE A 614 -14.98 -21.51 35.70
CA PHE A 614 -15.72 -20.59 34.83
C PHE A 614 -16.37 -19.44 35.59
N GLY A 615 -16.30 -19.43 36.93
CA GLY A 615 -16.86 -18.38 37.78
C GLY A 615 -18.35 -18.52 38.08
N ASP A 616 -19.00 -19.59 37.62
CA ASP A 616 -20.42 -19.92 37.86
C ASP A 616 -20.60 -21.16 38.75
N GLY A 617 -19.52 -21.64 39.38
CA GLY A 617 -19.50 -22.85 40.20
C GLY A 617 -19.23 -24.14 39.41
N THR A 618 -18.98 -24.04 38.10
CA THR A 618 -18.59 -25.18 37.26
C THR A 618 -17.12 -25.12 36.83
N TYR A 619 -16.55 -26.28 36.55
CA TYR A 619 -15.11 -26.47 36.32
C TYR A 619 -14.84 -27.40 35.12
N SER A 620 -13.63 -27.34 34.56
CA SER A 620 -13.17 -28.30 33.53
C SER A 620 -11.67 -28.61 33.66
N THR A 621 -11.25 -29.79 33.23
CA THR A 621 -9.82 -30.18 33.14
C THR A 621 -9.32 -30.33 31.71
N GLU A 622 -10.16 -30.02 30.72
CA GLU A 622 -9.76 -30.06 29.32
C GLU A 622 -8.80 -28.91 28.99
N GLN A 623 -7.91 -29.11 28.01
CA GLN A 623 -7.01 -28.04 27.59
C GLN A 623 -7.78 -26.84 27.02
N SER A 624 -8.89 -27.05 26.29
CA SER A 624 -9.65 -25.96 25.66
C SER A 624 -11.15 -26.30 25.64
N PRO A 625 -11.85 -26.11 26.77
CA PRO A 625 -13.23 -26.54 26.94
C PRO A 625 -14.24 -25.62 26.25
N ALA A 626 -15.41 -26.18 25.93
CA ALA A 626 -16.62 -25.39 25.66
C ALA A 626 -17.49 -25.35 26.92
N HIS A 627 -18.05 -24.18 27.24
CA HIS A 627 -18.88 -23.97 28.42
C HIS A 627 -20.11 -23.11 28.10
N THR A 628 -21.26 -23.41 28.71
CA THR A 628 -22.51 -22.67 28.51
C THR A 628 -22.95 -21.98 29.79
N TYR A 629 -22.92 -20.65 29.79
CA TYR A 629 -23.44 -19.83 30.87
C TYR A 629 -24.95 -19.68 30.75
N SER A 630 -25.68 -20.36 31.63
CA SER A 630 -27.14 -20.48 31.56
C SER A 630 -27.90 -19.34 32.24
N ALA A 631 -27.23 -18.53 33.07
CA ALA A 631 -27.82 -17.41 33.78
C ALA A 631 -27.17 -16.08 33.35
N ALA A 632 -27.90 -14.98 33.56
CA ALA A 632 -27.31 -13.65 33.43
C ALA A 632 -26.35 -13.38 34.59
N GLY A 633 -25.23 -12.72 34.32
CA GLY A 633 -24.19 -12.44 35.30
C GLY A 633 -22.87 -12.07 34.65
N THR A 634 -21.95 -11.56 35.47
CA THR A 634 -20.55 -11.35 35.10
C THR A 634 -19.69 -12.43 35.74
N TYR A 635 -18.99 -13.20 34.94
CA TYR A 635 -18.24 -14.38 35.38
C TYR A 635 -16.74 -14.13 35.32
N THR A 636 -16.05 -14.41 36.41
CA THR A 636 -14.58 -14.37 36.49
C THR A 636 -14.04 -15.73 36.11
N VAL A 637 -13.22 -15.80 35.07
CA VAL A 637 -12.67 -17.08 34.58
C VAL A 637 -11.23 -17.23 35.04
N LYS A 638 -10.90 -18.42 35.53
CA LYS A 638 -9.56 -18.78 35.99
C LYS A 638 -9.09 -20.04 35.29
N LEU A 639 -7.85 -20.01 34.79
CA LEU A 639 -7.14 -21.16 34.26
C LEU A 639 -5.87 -21.39 35.09
N THR A 640 -5.72 -22.60 35.62
CA THR A 640 -4.47 -23.08 36.24
C THR A 640 -3.85 -24.11 35.31
N ALA A 641 -2.65 -23.82 34.79
CA ALA A 641 -1.88 -24.71 33.92
C ALA A 641 -0.67 -25.25 34.69
N THR A 642 -0.44 -26.56 34.63
CA THR A 642 0.58 -27.27 35.45
C THR A 642 1.49 -28.13 34.59
N ASN A 643 2.78 -28.17 34.93
CA ASN A 643 3.75 -29.15 34.43
C ASN A 643 4.63 -29.67 35.57
N ALA A 644 5.64 -30.48 35.27
CA ALA A 644 6.57 -31.04 36.25
C ALA A 644 7.42 -29.98 37.01
N ALA A 645 7.60 -28.77 36.48
CA ALA A 645 8.30 -27.68 37.15
C ALA A 645 7.40 -26.84 38.08
N GLY A 646 6.07 -26.94 37.96
CA GLY A 646 5.11 -26.29 38.84
C GLY A 646 3.82 -25.88 38.12
N ASN A 647 3.05 -24.98 38.74
CA ASN A 647 1.81 -24.46 38.17
C ASN A 647 1.81 -22.93 38.07
N SER A 648 0.97 -22.42 37.18
CA SER A 648 0.67 -20.99 37.07
C SER A 648 -0.81 -20.82 36.85
N THR A 649 -1.34 -19.71 37.37
CA THR A 649 -2.76 -19.40 37.35
C THR A 649 -2.99 -18.05 36.72
N LYS A 650 -3.88 -18.00 35.74
CA LYS A 650 -4.40 -16.76 35.17
C LYS A 650 -5.85 -16.58 35.58
N THR A 651 -6.14 -15.46 36.22
CA THR A 651 -7.50 -15.02 36.52
C THR A 651 -7.83 -13.81 35.66
N LYS A 652 -8.96 -13.85 34.95
CA LYS A 652 -9.54 -12.71 34.26
C LYS A 652 -10.87 -12.36 34.94
N SER A 653 -10.87 -11.29 35.71
CA SER A 653 -12.04 -10.82 36.44
C SER A 653 -13.10 -10.27 35.48
N ASN A 654 -14.37 -10.59 35.74
CA ASN A 654 -15.53 -10.15 34.93
C ASN A 654 -15.33 -10.40 33.42
N TYR A 655 -14.74 -11.55 33.07
CA TYR A 655 -14.27 -11.82 31.73
C TYR A 655 -15.41 -12.16 30.75
N ILE A 656 -16.50 -12.76 31.25
CA ILE A 656 -17.69 -13.08 30.46
C ILE A 656 -18.89 -12.34 31.06
N THR A 657 -19.61 -11.58 30.23
CA THR A 657 -20.84 -10.87 30.63
C THR A 657 -22.06 -11.44 29.93
N VAL A 658 -22.90 -12.14 30.67
CA VAL A 658 -24.15 -12.69 30.17
C VAL A 658 -25.30 -11.80 30.60
N THR A 659 -26.07 -11.32 29.63
CA THR A 659 -27.25 -10.50 29.83
C THR A 659 -28.50 -11.37 29.84
N GLY A 660 -29.48 -11.00 30.67
CA GLY A 660 -30.78 -11.67 30.66
C GLY A 660 -31.51 -11.41 29.35
N ALA A 661 -32.33 -12.37 28.92
CA ALA A 661 -33.33 -12.08 27.91
C ALA A 661 -34.24 -10.96 28.45
N SER A 662 -34.20 -9.79 27.82
CA SER A 662 -35.16 -8.72 28.09
C SER A 662 -36.55 -9.27 27.80
N GLN A 663 -37.35 -9.48 28.85
CA GLN A 663 -38.76 -9.78 28.71
C GLN A 663 -39.44 -8.53 28.18
N THR A 664 -40.12 -8.65 27.04
CA THR A 664 -41.01 -7.62 26.53
C THR A 664 -42.14 -7.44 27.52
N LEU A 665 -42.12 -6.35 28.28
CA LEU A 665 -43.25 -5.90 29.10
C LEU A 665 -43.80 -4.62 28.48
N THR A 666 -45.04 -4.75 28.01
CA THR A 666 -45.93 -3.68 27.56
C THR A 666 -46.07 -2.60 28.63
N GLU A 667 -45.91 -1.33 28.22
CA GLU A 667 -46.03 -0.15 29.07
C GLU A 667 -47.43 0.00 29.67
N THR A 668 -47.50 0.12 31.00
CA THR A 668 -48.49 0.96 31.68
C THR A 668 -47.79 1.71 32.81
N SER A 669 -47.91 3.04 32.79
CA SER A 669 -47.32 4.00 33.72
C SER A 669 -47.77 3.81 35.17
N GLN A 670 -46.85 3.93 36.13
CA GLN A 670 -47.04 4.61 37.42
C GLN A 670 -45.74 4.66 38.27
N THR A 671 -45.78 5.55 39.25
CA THR A 671 -44.70 6.31 39.90
C THR A 671 -44.17 5.70 41.22
N LEU A 672 -42.91 6.06 41.58
CA LEU A 672 -42.21 5.95 42.90
C LEU A 672 -41.78 4.50 43.28
N THR A 673 -40.63 4.17 43.90
CA THR A 673 -39.46 4.85 44.48
C THR A 673 -38.38 3.79 44.81
N GLU A 674 -37.17 4.26 45.13
CA GLU A 674 -36.10 3.64 45.94
C GLU A 674 -34.88 2.90 45.30
N THR A 675 -33.72 3.46 45.66
CA THR A 675 -32.41 2.85 45.97
C THR A 675 -31.51 2.38 44.83
N SER A 676 -30.77 3.34 44.26
CA SER A 676 -29.54 3.09 43.50
C SER A 676 -28.39 2.71 44.45
N GLN A 677 -27.86 1.49 44.30
CA GLN A 677 -26.53 1.11 44.76
C GLN A 677 -25.51 1.38 43.64
N THR A 678 -24.56 2.24 43.94
CA THR A 678 -23.52 2.76 43.05
C THR A 678 -22.40 1.73 42.87
N LEU A 679 -22.18 1.24 41.64
CA LEU A 679 -20.94 0.58 41.23
C LEU A 679 -20.04 1.64 40.58
N THR A 680 -18.99 2.04 41.28
CA THR A 680 -17.99 3.00 40.80
C THR A 680 -17.12 2.37 39.71
N GLU A 681 -17.46 2.67 38.46
CA GLU A 681 -16.60 2.46 37.29
C GLU A 681 -15.58 3.60 37.27
N THR A 682 -14.27 3.30 37.23
CA THR A 682 -13.22 4.34 37.18
C THR A 682 -13.26 5.02 35.82
N SER A 683 -14.03 6.10 35.72
CA SER A 683 -14.15 6.93 34.52
C SER A 683 -12.77 7.49 34.12
N GLN A 684 -12.46 7.51 32.82
CA GLN A 684 -11.27 8.17 32.26
C GLN A 684 -11.66 9.55 31.73
N THR A 685 -10.79 10.56 31.89
CA THR A 685 -11.04 11.91 31.35
C THR A 685 -11.33 11.86 29.85
N PRO A 686 -12.35 12.56 29.33
CA PRO A 686 -12.65 12.57 27.91
C PRO A 686 -11.49 13.15 27.09
N VAL A 687 -11.45 12.87 25.80
CA VAL A 687 -10.59 13.59 24.84
C VAL A 687 -11.49 14.24 23.81
N ALA A 688 -11.56 15.57 23.84
CA ALA A 688 -12.47 16.32 23.00
C ALA A 688 -12.02 16.36 21.53
N ASP A 689 -12.96 16.08 20.63
CA ASP A 689 -12.78 16.31 19.19
C ASP A 689 -14.13 16.47 18.49
N PHE A 690 -14.15 17.14 17.34
CA PHE A 690 -15.38 17.38 16.60
C PHE A 690 -15.15 17.71 15.13
N TRP A 691 -16.22 17.78 14.33
CA TRP A 691 -16.21 18.39 13.01
C TRP A 691 -17.54 19.11 12.70
N ALA A 692 -17.56 19.98 11.67
CA ALA A 692 -18.74 20.70 11.22
C ALA A 692 -19.10 20.38 9.76
N SER A 693 -20.41 20.32 9.46
CA SER A 693 -20.95 19.99 8.13
C SER A 693 -20.59 21.01 7.06
N GLN A 694 -20.39 22.27 7.43
CA GLN A 694 -20.11 23.36 6.51
C GLN A 694 -19.12 24.35 7.13
N LEU A 695 -17.93 24.48 6.52
CA LEU A 695 -16.85 25.34 7.03
C LEU A 695 -16.87 26.75 6.44
N SER A 696 -17.63 26.97 5.35
CA SER A 696 -17.82 28.30 4.79
C SER A 696 -19.11 28.46 3.98
N GLY A 697 -19.57 29.70 3.86
CA GLY A 697 -20.77 30.04 3.10
C GLY A 697 -21.15 31.51 3.24
N LYS A 698 -22.34 31.88 2.76
CA LYS A 698 -22.87 33.25 2.91
C LYS A 698 -23.74 33.35 4.16
N ALA A 699 -23.80 34.54 4.78
CA ALA A 699 -24.70 34.79 5.90
C ALA A 699 -26.18 34.80 5.45
N PRO A 700 -27.11 34.15 6.19
CA PRO A 700 -26.85 33.27 7.32
C PRO A 700 -26.30 31.90 6.89
N LEU A 701 -25.31 31.39 7.61
CA LEU A 701 -24.70 30.07 7.39
C LEU A 701 -25.10 29.11 8.51
N ASP A 702 -25.85 28.06 8.18
CA ASP A 702 -26.12 26.95 9.10
C ASP A 702 -24.97 25.94 9.07
N ALA A 703 -24.37 25.68 10.23
CA ALA A 703 -23.33 24.67 10.42
C ALA A 703 -23.78 23.68 11.51
N THR A 704 -23.85 22.39 11.16
CA THR A 704 -24.12 21.31 12.13
C THR A 704 -22.79 20.77 12.64
N PHE A 705 -22.61 20.79 13.95
CA PHE A 705 -21.42 20.30 14.63
C PHE A 705 -21.67 18.89 15.16
N THR A 706 -20.74 17.98 14.90
CA THR A 706 -20.78 16.59 15.38
C THR A 706 -19.65 16.36 16.37
N ASP A 707 -20.01 15.95 17.58
CA ASP A 707 -19.07 15.49 18.60
C ASP A 707 -18.47 14.14 18.20
N THR A 708 -17.15 14.04 18.31
CA THR A 708 -16.40 12.79 18.12
C THR A 708 -15.49 12.51 19.32
N SER A 709 -15.81 13.11 20.47
CA SER A 709 -15.02 12.98 21.69
C SER A 709 -15.03 11.54 22.22
N THR A 710 -13.88 11.10 22.73
CA THR A 710 -13.71 9.76 23.31
C THR A 710 -13.68 9.82 24.82
N GLY A 711 -13.77 8.67 25.52
CA GLY A 711 -13.74 8.62 26.98
C GLY A 711 -15.09 8.90 27.64
N SER A 712 -16.21 8.54 26.99
CA SER A 712 -17.57 8.61 27.54
C SER A 712 -17.92 9.96 28.20
N PRO A 713 -17.87 11.08 27.45
CA PRO A 713 -18.35 12.37 27.96
C PRO A 713 -19.85 12.29 28.30
N THR A 714 -20.22 12.93 29.40
CA THR A 714 -21.60 13.05 29.89
C THR A 714 -22.17 14.47 29.72
N SER A 715 -21.34 15.46 29.40
CA SER A 715 -21.79 16.81 29.04
C SER A 715 -20.84 17.50 28.04
N TRP A 716 -21.40 18.44 27.27
CA TRP A 716 -20.69 19.20 26.23
C TRP A 716 -20.94 20.69 26.43
N GLU A 717 -19.95 21.50 26.10
CA GLU A 717 -20.04 22.96 26.07
C GLU A 717 -19.36 23.46 24.79
N TRP A 718 -20.14 24.09 23.93
CA TRP A 718 -19.72 24.66 22.66
C TRP A 718 -19.61 26.17 22.80
N ASP A 719 -18.54 26.75 22.27
CA ASP A 719 -18.43 28.17 21.99
C ASP A 719 -18.18 28.31 20.48
N PHE A 720 -19.12 28.95 19.79
CA PHE A 720 -19.09 29.05 18.33
C PHE A 720 -18.21 30.19 17.82
N GLY A 721 -17.68 31.03 18.71
CA GLY A 721 -16.78 32.14 18.37
C GLY A 721 -17.47 33.42 17.90
N ASP A 722 -18.81 33.44 17.87
CA ASP A 722 -19.64 34.60 17.52
C ASP A 722 -20.38 35.22 18.73
N GLY A 723 -20.05 34.75 19.94
CA GLY A 723 -20.67 35.15 21.20
C GLY A 723 -21.86 34.28 21.62
N THR A 724 -22.14 33.19 20.89
CA THR A 724 -23.17 32.21 21.25
C THR A 724 -22.58 30.84 21.58
N ASP A 725 -23.30 30.07 22.38
CA ASP A 725 -22.88 28.76 22.92
C ASP A 725 -23.97 27.69 22.79
N SER A 726 -23.62 26.44 23.08
CA SER A 726 -24.57 25.33 23.18
C SER A 726 -24.08 24.25 24.15
N THR A 727 -25.01 23.49 24.73
CA THR A 727 -24.70 22.32 25.58
C THR A 727 -25.17 20.99 24.99
N GLU A 728 -25.74 21.01 23.78
CA GLU A 728 -26.13 19.79 23.08
C GLU A 728 -24.91 18.99 22.64
N GLN A 729 -25.03 17.66 22.57
CA GLN A 729 -23.93 16.81 22.11
C GLN A 729 -23.51 17.14 20.67
N SER A 730 -24.44 17.47 19.79
CA SER A 730 -24.15 17.76 18.37
C SER A 730 -25.12 18.82 17.82
N PRO A 731 -24.89 20.11 18.14
CA PRO A 731 -25.80 21.20 17.82
C PRO A 731 -25.74 21.60 16.35
N THR A 732 -26.80 22.24 15.86
CA THR A 732 -26.75 23.05 14.64
C THR A 732 -26.77 24.53 15.01
N HIS A 733 -25.85 25.30 14.46
CA HIS A 733 -25.69 26.72 14.75
C HIS A 733 -25.75 27.57 13.48
N THR A 734 -26.39 28.73 13.56
CA THR A 734 -26.59 29.66 12.44
C THR A 734 -25.75 30.91 12.64
N TYR A 735 -24.69 31.04 11.85
CA TYR A 735 -23.86 32.24 11.82
C TYR A 735 -24.52 33.31 10.96
N SER A 736 -25.11 34.30 11.63
CA SER A 736 -25.94 35.33 10.99
C SER A 736 -25.17 36.51 10.40
N ALA A 737 -23.88 36.67 10.74
CA ALA A 737 -23.03 37.75 10.27
C ALA A 737 -21.84 37.21 9.48
N ALA A 738 -21.28 38.05 8.61
CA ALA A 738 -20.02 37.73 7.94
C ALA A 738 -18.86 37.81 8.96
N GLY A 739 -17.94 36.86 8.90
CA GLY A 739 -16.84 36.76 9.85
C GLY A 739 -16.16 35.39 9.81
N THR A 740 -15.00 35.30 10.47
CA THR A 740 -14.30 34.05 10.74
C THR A 740 -14.43 33.72 12.20
N TYR A 741 -14.96 32.54 12.51
CA TYR A 741 -15.34 32.14 13.85
C TYR A 741 -14.47 30.98 14.35
N THR A 742 -13.93 31.12 15.55
CA THR A 742 -13.17 30.06 16.24
C THR A 742 -14.15 29.21 17.03
N VAL A 743 -14.18 27.90 16.79
CA VAL A 743 -15.10 26.99 17.49
C VAL A 743 -14.35 26.19 18.53
N LYS A 744 -14.93 26.09 19.72
CA LYS A 744 -14.40 25.35 20.86
C LYS A 744 -15.44 24.37 21.36
N LEU A 745 -15.02 23.14 21.64
CA LEU A 745 -15.81 22.12 22.33
C LEU A 745 -15.09 21.70 23.60
N THR A 746 -15.79 21.72 24.73
CA THR A 746 -15.36 21.11 25.98
C THR A 746 -16.25 19.91 26.28
N ALA A 747 -15.67 18.70 26.33
CA ALA A 747 -16.37 17.47 26.68
C ALA A 747 -15.98 17.05 28.10
N THR A 748 -16.96 16.74 28.95
CA THR A 748 -16.76 16.50 30.39
C THR A 748 -17.41 15.20 30.83
N ASN A 749 -16.78 14.49 31.78
CA ASN A 749 -17.39 13.43 32.56
C ASN A 749 -16.92 13.49 34.03
N GLU A 750 -17.29 12.50 34.84
CA GLU A 750 -16.92 12.41 36.26
C GLU A 750 -15.40 12.38 36.53
N ALA A 751 -14.58 12.00 35.55
CA ALA A 751 -13.12 11.97 35.67
C ALA A 751 -12.44 13.29 35.30
N GLY A 752 -13.13 14.19 34.61
CA GLY A 752 -12.64 15.53 34.26
C GLY A 752 -13.13 15.99 32.88
N ASN A 753 -12.48 17.01 32.33
CA ASN A 753 -12.84 17.60 31.04
C ASN A 753 -11.65 17.67 30.08
N SER A 754 -11.96 17.77 28.78
CA SER A 754 -11.01 18.06 27.73
C SER A 754 -11.61 19.06 26.77
N THR A 755 -10.79 19.94 26.22
CA THR A 755 -11.21 20.99 25.30
C THR A 755 -10.46 20.90 23.98
N LYS A 756 -11.21 20.97 22.88
CA LYS A 756 -10.69 21.13 21.53
C LYS A 756 -11.06 22.51 21.01
N THR A 757 -10.07 23.28 20.57
CA THR A 757 -10.27 24.56 19.89
C THR A 757 -9.81 24.44 18.44
N LYS A 758 -10.67 24.84 17.51
CA LYS A 758 -10.33 25.01 16.10
C LYS A 758 -10.48 26.48 15.75
N SER A 759 -9.34 27.16 15.60
CA SER A 759 -9.29 28.57 15.25
C SER A 759 -9.70 28.81 13.81
N ASN A 760 -10.48 29.87 13.57
CA ASN A 760 -10.98 30.27 12.25
C ASN A 760 -11.67 29.12 11.50
N TYR A 761 -12.43 28.31 12.24
CA TYR A 761 -12.96 27.05 11.75
C TYR A 761 -14.17 27.23 10.81
N ILE A 762 -14.97 28.28 11.04
CA ILE A 762 -16.12 28.63 10.19
C ILE A 762 -15.90 30.01 9.57
N THR A 763 -16.10 30.15 8.26
CA THR A 763 -15.98 31.42 7.52
C THR A 763 -17.29 31.80 6.84
N VAL A 764 -17.89 32.91 7.26
CA VAL A 764 -19.14 33.43 6.69
C VAL A 764 -18.86 34.69 5.89
N THR A 765 -19.41 34.75 4.68
CA THR A 765 -19.26 35.86 3.74
C THR A 765 -20.56 36.68 3.63
N GLY A 766 -20.46 37.99 3.47
CA GLY A 766 -21.62 38.87 3.37
C GLY A 766 -22.32 38.80 2.00
N ASN A 767 -23.61 39.11 1.97
CA ASN A 767 -24.34 39.31 0.71
C ASN A 767 -23.91 40.63 0.06
N SER A 768 -23.30 40.59 -1.13
CA SER A 768 -23.18 41.79 -1.97
C SER A 768 -24.56 42.20 -2.47
N GLN A 769 -25.10 43.29 -1.91
CA GLN A 769 -26.07 44.12 -2.60
C GLN A 769 -25.33 45.22 -3.36
N THR A 770 -25.76 45.46 -4.60
CA THR A 770 -25.45 46.63 -5.42
C THR A 770 -25.93 47.89 -4.70
N LEU A 771 -25.05 48.89 -4.52
CA LEU A 771 -25.36 50.33 -4.67
C LEU A 771 -24.09 51.20 -4.58
N THR A 772 -24.18 52.27 -5.36
CA THR A 772 -23.34 53.44 -5.64
C THR A 772 -22.33 53.93 -4.59
N ALA A 773 -21.20 54.41 -5.13
CA ALA A 773 -20.03 54.96 -4.46
C ALA A 773 -20.29 56.16 -3.53
N THR A 774 -19.61 56.14 -2.38
CA THR A 774 -18.85 57.29 -1.84
C THR A 774 -17.73 56.77 -0.93
N SER A 775 -16.54 57.33 -1.11
CA SER A 775 -15.26 56.93 -0.51
C SER A 775 -15.27 56.84 1.02
N GLN A 776 -14.70 55.76 1.55
CA GLN A 776 -13.90 55.81 2.78
C GLN A 776 -12.87 54.68 2.78
N THR A 777 -11.61 55.07 2.90
CA THR A 777 -10.41 54.24 2.88
C THR A 777 -10.35 53.37 4.13
N LEU A 778 -10.40 52.04 3.96
CA LEU A 778 -9.98 51.07 4.97
C LEU A 778 -8.85 50.23 4.36
N THR A 779 -7.65 50.40 4.89
CA THR A 779 -6.48 49.60 4.56
C THR A 779 -6.65 48.20 5.14
N GLU A 780 -7.17 47.28 4.35
CA GLU A 780 -7.19 45.85 4.67
C GLU A 780 -5.78 45.30 4.42
N THR A 781 -5.09 44.87 5.48
CA THR A 781 -3.75 44.30 5.37
C THR A 781 -3.84 42.95 4.68
N SER A 782 -3.56 42.93 3.37
CA SER A 782 -3.46 41.72 2.55
C SER A 782 -2.50 40.71 3.21
N GLN A 783 -2.99 39.49 3.47
CA GLN A 783 -2.20 38.39 4.02
C GLN A 783 -1.59 37.58 2.87
N MET A 784 -0.30 37.24 2.97
CA MET A 784 0.39 36.42 1.96
C MET A 784 -0.31 35.06 1.80
N PRO A 785 -0.51 34.55 0.58
CA PRO A 785 -1.20 33.30 0.35
C PRO A 785 -0.45 32.14 0.99
N VAL A 786 -1.12 31.02 1.24
CA VAL A 786 -0.48 29.75 1.60
C VAL A 786 -0.90 28.73 0.58
N ALA A 787 0.04 28.31 -0.27
CA ALA A 787 -0.28 27.38 -1.35
C ALA A 787 -0.59 25.98 -0.82
N ASP A 788 -1.65 25.36 -1.33
CA ASP A 788 -1.89 23.92 -1.20
C ASP A 788 -2.80 23.43 -2.32
N PHE A 789 -2.77 22.13 -2.62
CA PHE A 789 -3.58 21.54 -3.68
C PHE A 789 -3.79 20.04 -3.51
N TRP A 790 -4.68 19.43 -4.30
CA TRP A 790 -4.74 17.97 -4.44
C TRP A 790 -5.01 17.53 -5.89
N ALA A 791 -4.76 16.25 -6.17
CA ALA A 791 -4.93 15.64 -7.50
C ALA A 791 -6.00 14.55 -7.50
N SER A 792 -6.83 14.52 -8.54
CA SER A 792 -7.92 13.55 -8.75
C SER A 792 -7.47 12.08 -8.80
N GLN A 793 -6.25 11.82 -9.28
CA GLN A 793 -5.63 10.49 -9.26
C GLN A 793 -4.13 10.59 -9.07
N LEU A 794 -3.56 9.68 -8.27
CA LEU A 794 -2.13 9.68 -7.91
C LEU A 794 -1.31 8.64 -8.67
N SER A 795 -1.96 7.73 -9.40
CA SER A 795 -1.26 6.71 -10.20
C SER A 795 -2.10 6.09 -11.30
N GLY A 796 -1.45 5.67 -12.39
CA GLY A 796 -2.09 4.94 -13.50
C GLY A 796 -1.11 4.59 -14.62
N ASN A 797 -1.62 4.19 -15.79
CA ASN A 797 -0.79 3.88 -16.96
C ASN A 797 -0.65 5.11 -17.86
N ALA A 798 0.48 5.25 -18.56
CA ALA A 798 0.65 6.31 -19.56
C ALA A 798 -0.25 6.07 -20.79
N PRO A 799 -0.96 7.10 -21.32
CA PRO A 799 -1.09 8.44 -20.76
C PRO A 799 -2.05 8.51 -19.56
N LEU A 800 -1.69 9.28 -18.52
CA LEU A 800 -2.47 9.49 -17.30
C LEU A 800 -2.98 10.93 -17.19
N ASP A 801 -4.29 11.13 -17.32
CA ASP A 801 -4.93 12.45 -17.14
C ASP A 801 -5.20 12.74 -15.67
N THR A 802 -4.71 13.85 -15.12
CA THR A 802 -4.87 14.21 -13.71
C THR A 802 -5.37 15.64 -13.57
N THR A 803 -6.57 15.83 -13.01
CA THR A 803 -7.05 17.16 -12.60
C THR A 803 -6.47 17.54 -11.24
N PHE A 804 -5.92 18.75 -11.14
CA PHE A 804 -5.41 19.37 -9.94
C PHE A 804 -6.37 20.45 -9.45
N THR A 805 -6.62 20.48 -8.14
CA THR A 805 -7.49 21.47 -7.50
C THR A 805 -6.69 22.29 -6.53
N ASP A 806 -6.69 23.61 -6.72
CA ASP A 806 -6.13 24.58 -5.80
C ASP A 806 -6.97 24.66 -4.52
N THR A 807 -6.28 24.64 -3.39
CA THR A 807 -6.84 24.79 -2.05
C THR A 807 -6.09 25.87 -1.27
N SER A 808 -5.35 26.74 -1.97
CA SER A 808 -4.52 27.77 -1.39
C SER A 808 -5.36 28.79 -0.62
N THR A 809 -4.91 29.17 0.57
CA THR A 809 -5.57 30.18 1.42
C THR A 809 -4.92 31.55 1.23
N GLY A 810 -5.50 32.61 1.80
CA GLY A 810 -4.95 33.97 1.73
C GLY A 810 -5.19 34.68 0.40
N SER A 811 -6.34 34.45 -0.23
CA SER A 811 -6.83 35.18 -1.43
C SER A 811 -5.79 35.34 -2.55
N PRO A 812 -5.22 34.23 -3.08
CA PRO A 812 -4.36 34.32 -4.26
C PRO A 812 -5.14 34.88 -5.46
N THR A 813 -4.48 35.77 -6.20
CA THR A 813 -4.96 36.39 -7.44
C THR A 813 -4.29 35.80 -8.69
N SER A 814 -3.21 35.02 -8.54
CA SER A 814 -2.61 34.24 -9.64
C SER A 814 -1.99 32.92 -9.17
N TRP A 815 -1.86 31.96 -10.09
CA TRP A 815 -1.33 30.62 -9.86
C TRP A 815 -0.28 30.26 -10.92
N GLU A 816 0.70 29.46 -10.54
CA GLU A 816 1.73 28.89 -11.42
C GLU A 816 2.00 27.45 -10.99
N TRP A 817 1.74 26.51 -11.89
CA TRP A 817 1.91 25.08 -11.70
C TRP A 817 3.14 24.60 -12.44
N ASP A 818 3.87 23.66 -11.86
CA ASP A 818 4.88 22.84 -12.53
C ASP A 818 4.54 21.37 -12.22
N PHE A 819 4.25 20.60 -13.27
CA PHE A 819 3.79 19.22 -13.13
C PHE A 819 4.93 18.21 -12.97
N GLY A 820 6.18 18.64 -13.11
CA GLY A 820 7.37 17.81 -12.92
C GLY A 820 7.77 16.99 -14.14
N ASP A 821 7.10 17.16 -15.28
CA ASP A 821 7.44 16.52 -16.57
C ASP A 821 7.92 17.52 -17.63
N GLY A 822 8.22 18.76 -17.21
CA GLY A 822 8.66 19.85 -18.07
C GLY A 822 7.52 20.73 -18.60
N THR A 823 6.29 20.53 -18.12
CA THR A 823 5.13 21.34 -18.48
C THR A 823 4.54 22.10 -17.28
N ASP A 824 3.90 23.24 -17.55
CA ASP A 824 3.38 24.17 -16.55
C ASP A 824 1.92 24.60 -16.83
N SER A 825 1.32 25.34 -15.90
CA SER A 825 0.00 25.97 -16.09
C SER A 825 -0.18 27.19 -15.20
N THR A 826 -1.00 28.16 -15.60
CA THR A 826 -1.39 29.32 -14.78
C THR A 826 -2.86 29.32 -14.36
N GLU A 827 -3.60 28.28 -14.70
CA GLU A 827 -5.00 28.13 -14.29
C GLU A 827 -5.09 27.86 -12.79
N GLN A 828 -6.17 28.31 -12.14
CA GLN A 828 -6.37 28.01 -10.72
C GLN A 828 -6.46 26.51 -10.46
N SER A 829 -7.04 25.70 -11.34
CA SER A 829 -7.21 24.25 -11.13
C SER A 829 -7.12 23.49 -12.46
N PRO A 830 -5.90 23.24 -12.97
CA PRO A 830 -5.67 22.69 -14.30
C PRO A 830 -5.89 21.18 -14.35
N THR A 831 -6.11 20.65 -15.56
CA THR A 831 -5.96 19.21 -15.84
C THR A 831 -4.72 18.98 -16.69
N HIS A 832 -3.89 18.01 -16.30
CA HIS A 832 -2.63 17.68 -16.96
C HIS A 832 -2.53 16.21 -17.36
N THR A 833 -1.90 15.91 -18.51
CA THR A 833 -1.74 14.55 -19.04
C THR A 833 -0.28 14.12 -19.01
N TYR A 834 0.05 13.15 -18.16
CA TYR A 834 1.38 12.56 -18.10
C TYR A 834 1.52 11.47 -19.16
N SER A 835 2.29 11.77 -20.22
CA SER A 835 2.39 10.91 -21.41
C SER A 835 3.46 9.82 -21.32
N ALA A 836 4.36 9.88 -20.33
CA ALA A 836 5.43 8.91 -20.14
C ALA A 836 5.32 8.21 -18.78
N ALA A 837 5.92 7.03 -18.67
CA ALA A 837 6.07 6.37 -17.38
C ALA A 837 7.10 7.12 -16.53
N GLY A 838 6.81 7.34 -15.25
CA GLY A 838 7.66 8.12 -14.37
C GLY A 838 6.98 8.47 -13.05
N THR A 839 7.75 9.02 -12.11
CA THR A 839 7.23 9.62 -10.87
C THR A 839 7.45 11.12 -10.94
N TYR A 840 6.38 11.89 -10.83
CA TYR A 840 6.37 13.33 -11.08
C TYR A 840 6.13 14.11 -9.79
N THR A 841 6.91 15.18 -9.61
CA THR A 841 6.76 16.13 -8.50
C THR A 841 5.92 17.30 -8.97
N VAL A 842 4.85 17.62 -8.25
CA VAL A 842 3.95 18.71 -8.63
C VAL A 842 4.16 19.88 -7.70
N LYS A 843 4.22 21.09 -8.27
CA LYS A 843 4.39 22.35 -7.57
C LYS A 843 3.26 23.31 -7.95
N LEU A 844 2.73 24.02 -6.98
CA LEU A 844 1.81 25.15 -7.16
C LEU A 844 2.38 26.36 -6.42
N THR A 845 2.51 27.49 -7.11
CA THR A 845 2.79 28.81 -6.55
C THR A 845 1.53 29.65 -6.66
N ALA A 846 1.00 30.12 -5.53
CA ALA A 846 -0.15 31.01 -5.48
C ALA A 846 0.33 32.40 -5.03
N THR A 847 -0.12 33.48 -5.68
CA THR A 847 0.38 34.85 -5.48
C THR A 847 -0.76 35.83 -5.27
N ASN A 848 -0.57 36.83 -4.40
CA ASN A 848 -1.40 38.04 -4.31
C ASN A 848 -0.53 39.28 -4.08
N GLU A 849 -1.15 40.43 -3.81
CA GLU A 849 -0.46 41.70 -3.56
C GLU A 849 0.48 41.68 -2.32
N ALA A 850 0.27 40.77 -1.37
CA ALA A 850 1.12 40.59 -0.19
C ALA A 850 2.29 39.61 -0.39
N GLY A 851 2.35 38.90 -1.52
CA GLY A 851 3.46 38.02 -1.88
C GLY A 851 3.01 36.68 -2.49
N ASN A 852 3.92 35.73 -2.56
CA ASN A 852 3.65 34.40 -3.10
C ASN A 852 3.96 33.30 -2.07
N SER A 853 3.34 32.15 -2.26
CA SER A 853 3.60 30.94 -1.51
C SER A 853 3.57 29.75 -2.44
N THR A 854 4.45 28.79 -2.18
CA THR A 854 4.62 27.61 -3.03
C THR A 854 4.45 26.34 -2.22
N LYS A 855 3.62 25.42 -2.74
CA LYS A 855 3.53 24.04 -2.29
C LYS A 855 4.19 23.12 -3.29
N THR A 856 5.07 22.24 -2.83
CA THR A 856 5.64 21.16 -3.64
C THR A 856 5.27 19.82 -3.02
N LYS A 857 4.69 18.92 -3.81
CA LYS A 857 4.44 17.52 -3.44
C LYS A 857 5.33 16.62 -4.29
N SER A 858 6.38 16.09 -3.66
CA SER A 858 7.37 15.24 -4.34
C SER A 858 6.83 13.84 -4.62
N ASN A 859 7.14 13.30 -5.80
CA ASN A 859 6.67 11.97 -6.26
C ASN A 859 5.14 11.80 -6.13
N TYR A 860 4.40 12.88 -6.36
CA TYR A 860 2.98 12.94 -6.08
C TYR A 860 2.15 12.15 -7.09
N ILE A 861 2.59 12.08 -8.35
CA ILE A 861 1.96 11.29 -9.41
C ILE A 861 2.89 10.18 -9.87
N THR A 862 2.38 8.95 -10.00
CA THR A 862 3.13 7.78 -10.50
C THR A 862 2.49 7.20 -11.76
N VAL A 863 3.20 7.26 -12.88
CA VAL A 863 2.75 6.73 -14.16
C VAL A 863 3.56 5.50 -14.52
N THR A 864 2.86 4.43 -14.88
CA THR A 864 3.45 3.15 -15.28
C THR A 864 3.35 2.95 -16.79
N GLY A 865 4.33 2.27 -17.39
CA GLY A 865 4.34 2.02 -18.83
C GLY A 865 3.24 1.03 -19.23
N ALA A 866 2.59 1.26 -20.38
CA ALA A 866 1.65 0.31 -20.93
C ALA A 866 2.32 -1.05 -21.15
N SER A 867 1.73 -2.12 -20.61
CA SER A 867 2.16 -3.49 -20.89
C SER A 867 1.86 -3.80 -22.36
N GLN A 868 2.90 -3.85 -23.19
CA GLN A 868 2.80 -4.42 -24.53
C GLN A 868 2.79 -5.95 -24.39
N THR A 869 1.68 -6.56 -24.76
CA THR A 869 1.60 -8.00 -24.99
C THR A 869 2.43 -8.32 -26.23
N LEU A 870 3.66 -8.82 -26.06
CA LEU A 870 4.48 -9.35 -27.15
C LEU A 870 4.26 -10.87 -27.24
N THR A 871 3.54 -11.28 -28.27
CA THR A 871 3.51 -12.66 -28.76
C THR A 871 4.90 -13.05 -29.28
N GLU A 872 5.46 -14.13 -28.72
CA GLU A 872 6.70 -14.75 -29.18
C GLU A 872 6.57 -15.25 -30.62
N THR A 873 7.45 -14.78 -31.50
CA THR A 873 7.94 -15.59 -32.62
C THR A 873 9.43 -15.32 -32.79
N SER A 874 10.21 -16.40 -32.73
CA SER A 874 11.66 -16.42 -32.87
C SER A 874 12.14 -15.88 -34.22
N GLN A 875 13.22 -15.10 -34.23
CA GLN A 875 14.37 -15.33 -35.12
C GLN A 875 15.53 -14.33 -34.89
N THR A 876 16.70 -14.92 -34.62
CA THR A 876 18.08 -14.55 -34.97
C THR A 876 18.58 -13.11 -34.86
N LEU A 877 19.56 -12.97 -33.95
CA LEU A 877 20.55 -11.89 -33.79
C LEU A 877 21.33 -11.60 -35.08
N THR A 878 21.48 -10.31 -35.38
CA THR A 878 22.74 -9.73 -35.87
C THR A 878 22.98 -8.40 -35.17
N GLU A 879 24.11 -8.33 -34.48
CA GLU A 879 24.62 -7.17 -33.77
C GLU A 879 24.99 -6.03 -34.73
N THR A 880 24.47 -4.83 -34.42
CA THR A 880 25.16 -3.58 -34.75
C THR A 880 25.11 -2.71 -33.50
N SER A 881 26.24 -2.69 -32.78
CA SER A 881 26.45 -1.83 -31.62
C SER A 881 26.39 -0.35 -32.03
N GLN A 882 25.32 0.35 -31.64
CA GLN A 882 25.34 1.80 -31.47
C GLN A 882 25.40 2.11 -29.97
N THR A 883 26.56 2.61 -29.54
CA THR A 883 26.78 3.25 -28.26
C THR A 883 25.92 4.52 -28.18
N LEU A 884 24.87 4.50 -27.37
CA LEU A 884 24.19 5.72 -26.93
C LEU A 884 25.05 6.39 -25.86
N THR A 885 25.75 7.45 -26.24
CA THR A 885 26.39 8.38 -25.29
C THR A 885 25.31 9.18 -24.58
N GLU A 886 25.03 8.82 -23.33
CA GLU A 886 24.21 9.61 -22.42
C GLU A 886 25.01 10.88 -22.04
N THR A 887 24.52 12.05 -22.45
CA THR A 887 25.16 13.34 -22.14
C THR A 887 25.04 13.62 -20.65
N SER A 888 26.10 13.36 -19.89
CA SER A 888 26.19 13.67 -18.46
C SER A 888 26.09 15.19 -18.23
N GLN A 889 25.05 15.65 -17.55
CA GLN A 889 24.84 17.05 -17.14
C GLN A 889 25.61 17.35 -15.85
N MET A 890 26.17 18.56 -15.69
CA MET A 890 26.86 18.98 -14.47
C MET A 890 25.91 18.97 -13.26
N PRO A 891 26.34 18.54 -12.06
CA PRO A 891 25.45 18.45 -10.92
C PRO A 891 24.97 19.82 -10.47
N VAL A 892 23.71 19.91 -10.04
CA VAL A 892 23.19 21.09 -9.33
C VAL A 892 23.08 20.69 -7.87
N ALA A 893 23.98 21.23 -7.04
CA ALA A 893 24.02 20.87 -5.64
C ALA A 893 22.81 21.42 -4.89
N ASP A 894 22.21 20.61 -4.01
CA ASP A 894 21.26 21.05 -2.99
C ASP A 894 21.22 20.03 -1.85
N PHE A 895 20.71 20.46 -0.70
CA PHE A 895 20.60 19.61 0.47
C PHE A 895 19.59 20.11 1.49
N TRP A 896 19.18 19.26 2.43
CA TRP A 896 18.44 19.69 3.62
C TRP A 896 19.00 19.03 4.90
N VAL A 897 18.60 19.55 6.06
CA VAL A 897 19.14 19.16 7.37
C VAL A 897 18.03 18.98 8.40
N SER A 898 18.18 18.01 9.29
CA SER A 898 17.35 17.85 10.48
C SER A 898 18.16 17.48 11.72
N PRO A 899 17.90 18.09 12.89
CA PRO A 899 17.13 19.33 13.11
C PRO A 899 17.91 20.59 12.64
N LEU A 900 17.19 21.68 12.30
CA LEU A 900 17.80 22.97 11.92
C LEU A 900 18.22 23.84 13.13
N SER A 901 17.75 23.49 14.33
CA SER A 901 18.09 24.22 15.55
C SER A 901 17.93 23.35 16.81
N GLY A 902 18.73 23.63 17.83
CA GLY A 902 18.67 22.98 19.14
C GLY A 902 19.74 23.53 20.09
N THR A 903 19.98 22.88 21.23
CA THR A 903 21.03 23.27 22.19
C THR A 903 22.32 22.49 21.93
N ALA A 904 23.49 23.07 22.23
CA ALA A 904 24.77 22.38 22.08
C ALA A 904 24.93 21.24 23.11
N PRO A 905 25.44 20.05 22.73
CA PRO A 905 25.77 19.64 21.37
C PRO A 905 24.52 19.29 20.53
N LEU A 906 24.48 19.76 19.28
CA LEU A 906 23.41 19.47 18.33
C LEU A 906 23.87 18.49 17.25
N ASP A 907 23.33 17.27 17.27
CA ASP A 907 23.51 16.30 16.20
C ASP A 907 22.56 16.61 15.04
N ALA A 908 23.11 17.05 13.91
CA ALA A 908 22.39 17.39 12.70
C ALA A 908 22.69 16.38 11.58
N THR A 909 21.66 15.81 10.97
CA THR A 909 21.79 14.90 9.81
C THR A 909 21.57 15.67 8.52
N PHE A 910 22.53 15.60 7.61
CA PHE A 910 22.54 16.26 6.32
C PHE A 910 22.13 15.26 5.24
N THR A 911 21.23 15.67 4.35
CA THR A 911 20.78 14.85 3.23
C THR A 911 21.04 15.59 1.92
N ASP A 912 21.89 15.02 1.08
CA ASP A 912 22.11 15.43 -0.31
C ASP A 912 20.83 15.25 -1.13
N THR A 913 20.47 16.30 -1.85
CA THR A 913 19.38 16.30 -2.83
C THR A 913 19.86 16.84 -4.19
N SER A 914 21.17 16.77 -4.43
CA SER A 914 21.79 17.28 -5.65
C SER A 914 21.34 16.49 -6.88
N THR A 915 21.04 17.18 -7.97
CA THR A 915 20.64 16.57 -9.26
C THR A 915 21.86 16.44 -10.18
N GLY A 916 21.69 15.80 -11.35
CA GLY A 916 22.78 15.60 -12.31
C GLY A 916 23.75 14.47 -11.95
N SER A 917 23.27 13.43 -11.26
CA SER A 917 24.05 12.21 -10.96
C SER A 917 25.45 12.47 -10.38
N PRO A 918 25.57 13.19 -9.24
CA PRO A 918 26.85 13.40 -8.59
C PRO A 918 27.48 12.07 -8.16
N THR A 919 28.79 11.98 -8.33
CA THR A 919 29.61 10.82 -7.96
C THR A 919 30.50 11.07 -6.74
N SER A 920 30.65 12.32 -6.29
CA SER A 920 31.35 12.68 -5.05
C SER A 920 30.77 13.95 -4.41
N TRP A 921 30.92 14.06 -3.09
CA TRP A 921 30.41 15.17 -2.27
C TRP A 921 31.52 15.73 -1.38
N GLU A 922 31.43 17.02 -1.09
CA GLU A 922 32.29 17.73 -0.15
C GLU A 922 31.43 18.72 0.63
N TRP A 923 31.35 18.52 1.94
CA TRP A 923 30.60 19.33 2.88
C TRP A 923 31.54 20.22 3.68
N ASP A 924 31.14 21.47 3.91
CA ASP A 924 31.70 22.35 4.92
C ASP A 924 30.56 22.77 5.84
N PHE A 925 30.65 22.38 7.11
CA PHE A 925 29.57 22.58 8.09
C PHE A 925 29.58 23.99 8.72
N GLY A 926 30.57 24.82 8.40
CA GLY A 926 30.68 26.20 8.88
C GLY A 926 31.27 26.37 10.27
N ASP A 927 31.71 25.28 10.92
CA ASP A 927 32.40 25.27 12.22
C ASP A 927 33.88 24.85 12.11
N GLY A 928 34.40 24.76 10.88
CA GLY A 928 35.76 24.34 10.58
C GLY A 928 35.93 22.83 10.34
N THR A 929 34.84 22.08 10.27
CA THR A 929 34.84 20.64 9.95
C THR A 929 34.12 20.34 8.63
N ASP A 930 34.51 19.23 7.99
CA ASP A 930 34.04 18.82 6.67
C ASP A 930 33.61 17.34 6.60
N SER A 931 33.03 16.94 5.47
CA SER A 931 32.73 15.53 5.17
C SER A 931 32.69 15.26 3.67
N THR A 932 32.95 14.01 3.27
CA THR A 932 32.81 13.54 1.88
C THR A 932 31.72 12.49 1.69
N GLU A 933 30.97 12.17 2.75
CA GLU A 933 29.83 11.26 2.67
C GLU A 933 28.66 11.95 1.95
N GLN A 934 27.82 11.17 1.26
CA GLN A 934 26.64 11.74 0.60
C GLN A 934 25.65 12.34 1.61
N ASN A 935 25.41 11.66 2.74
CA ASN A 935 24.44 12.08 3.76
C ASN A 935 25.07 12.00 5.17
N PRO A 936 25.98 12.91 5.53
CA PRO A 936 26.69 12.84 6.80
C PRO A 936 25.79 13.23 7.98
N THR A 937 26.15 12.77 9.17
CA THR A 937 25.67 13.34 10.44
C THR A 937 26.81 14.12 11.07
N HIS A 938 26.54 15.33 11.54
CA HIS A 938 27.54 16.21 12.15
C HIS A 938 27.05 16.78 13.48
N THR A 939 27.96 16.89 14.44
CA THR A 939 27.66 17.36 15.80
C THR A 939 28.23 18.75 16.03
N TYR A 940 27.36 19.76 16.12
CA TYR A 940 27.75 21.12 16.48
C TYR A 940 27.92 21.23 18.00
N SER A 941 29.18 21.28 18.46
CA SER A 941 29.53 21.23 19.88
C SER A 941 29.45 22.58 20.60
N ALA A 942 29.30 23.69 19.88
CA ALA A 942 29.22 25.03 20.44
C ALA A 942 27.93 25.75 20.00
N ALA A 943 27.49 26.71 20.82
CA ALA A 943 26.40 27.59 20.45
C ALA A 943 26.85 28.56 19.35
N GLY A 944 26.03 28.75 18.31
CA GLY A 944 26.37 29.57 17.16
C GLY A 944 25.37 29.45 16.01
N THR A 945 25.54 30.28 15.00
CA THR A 945 24.82 30.18 13.72
C THR A 945 25.79 29.77 12.62
N TYR A 946 25.54 28.63 11.99
CA TYR A 946 26.49 28.00 11.07
C TYR A 946 26.00 28.08 9.62
N THR A 947 26.92 28.41 8.71
CA THR A 947 26.69 28.41 7.25
C THR A 947 27.18 27.10 6.68
N VAL A 948 26.32 26.38 5.98
CA VAL A 948 26.65 25.05 5.45
C VAL A 948 26.82 25.14 3.95
N LYS A 949 27.85 24.50 3.42
CA LYS A 949 28.15 24.41 1.99
C LYS A 949 28.29 22.95 1.56
N LEU A 950 27.68 22.60 0.44
CA LEU A 950 27.83 21.31 -0.24
C LEU A 950 28.34 21.54 -1.66
N THR A 951 29.39 20.82 -2.05
CA THR A 951 29.84 20.70 -3.44
C THR A 951 29.62 19.26 -3.91
N ALA A 952 28.86 19.09 -4.99
CA ALA A 952 28.55 17.80 -5.60
C ALA A 952 29.19 17.72 -7.00
N THR A 953 29.92 16.65 -7.29
CA THR A 953 30.78 16.55 -8.50
C THR A 953 30.52 15.28 -9.29
N ASN A 954 30.50 15.38 -10.62
CA ASN A 954 30.53 14.25 -11.55
C ASN A 954 31.56 14.49 -12.68
N ALA A 955 31.58 13.61 -13.68
CA ALA A 955 32.50 13.71 -14.82
C ALA A 955 32.31 14.98 -15.69
N ALA A 956 31.13 15.62 -15.65
CA ALA A 956 30.83 16.86 -16.35
C ALA A 956 31.12 18.13 -15.53
N GLY A 957 31.44 18.02 -14.24
CA GLY A 957 31.86 19.14 -13.40
C GLY A 957 31.28 19.12 -11.99
N SER A 958 31.34 20.25 -11.29
CA SER A 958 30.89 20.40 -9.90
C SER A 958 29.87 21.51 -9.76
N GLY A 959 28.80 21.26 -9.00
CA GLY A 959 27.87 22.28 -8.52
C GLY A 959 28.04 22.50 -7.02
N THR A 960 27.81 23.72 -6.56
CA THR A 960 27.92 24.07 -5.13
C THR A 960 26.67 24.80 -4.63
N LYS A 961 26.20 24.43 -3.44
CA LYS A 961 25.14 25.12 -2.71
C LYS A 961 25.65 25.58 -1.36
N THR A 962 25.45 26.86 -1.05
CA THR A 962 25.69 27.41 0.28
C THR A 962 24.39 27.88 0.89
N LYS A 963 24.09 27.47 2.11
CA LYS A 963 22.96 27.97 2.92
C LYS A 963 23.52 28.70 4.14
N SER A 964 23.41 30.02 4.13
CA SER A 964 23.97 30.89 5.18
C SER A 964 23.10 30.90 6.44
N ASN A 965 23.74 30.91 7.61
CA ASN A 965 23.07 30.91 8.94
C ASN A 965 21.99 29.82 9.08
N TYR A 966 22.25 28.67 8.47
CA TYR A 966 21.27 27.63 8.23
C TYR A 966 21.00 26.78 9.48
N ILE A 967 22.03 26.55 10.31
CA ILE A 967 21.90 25.84 11.59
C ILE A 967 22.03 26.84 12.74
N LYS A 968 21.12 26.77 13.71
CA LYS A 968 21.13 27.61 14.92
C LYS A 968 21.27 26.75 16.18
N VAL A 969 22.42 26.86 16.83
CA VAL A 969 22.70 26.14 18.08
C VAL A 969 22.67 27.12 19.24
N ALA A 970 21.74 26.91 20.17
CA ALA A 970 21.62 27.66 21.41
C ALA A 970 22.56 27.09 22.49
N LYS A 971 22.84 27.89 23.50
CA LYS A 971 23.62 27.46 24.68
C LYS A 971 22.89 26.39 25.48
#